data_AF-A0A931L2D9-F1
#
_entry.id   AF-A0A931L2D9-F1
#
_cell.length_a   1.000
_cell.length_b   1.000
_cell.length_c   1.000
_cell.angle_alpha   90.00
_cell.angle_beta   90.00
_cell.angle_gamma   90.00
#
_symmetry.space_group_name_H-M   'P 1'
#
loop_
_entity.id
_entity.type
_entity.pdbx_description
1 polymer ?
#
loop_
_entity_poly.entity_id
_entity_poly.type
_entity_poly.pdbx_seq_one_letter_code
_entity_poly.pdbx_strand_id
1 'polypeptide(L)'
;MSRRANILAEATAIASELSGYAETEILPAAPFLAIGFDSLFLTQFAAAIQRSFNVKTTFRQLIEQTTTMEALAERLDAEAPADLFVEAPSAADTETAAPPRSASAPIPSSIAASDAKVDVDGAPDDEHAGQALSRSIPSDGLAALFARQLELMEEQLRTLQGLNADSPSRVVNQTSLAPPRAVERVTETPLAKEPSMAGRAPGAATPAPTGDLTDSQREHIKRLSDRYVAKTLGSRERVQTHRDIFADPRTAAGFTHLWKDMVYPVVVERSEGAYLWDVDGNRYIDLLNGFGPNFFGHRAPFVVEALRRQLDDGFEVGPQSPIAGEAAALFCELTGMDRVTWVNTGSEAVQAAMRVARTVTGRDKAVCFAGSYHGNFDEVLVGRAPTAPGRSTLPNAPGVPHASTSNMIVLEYGSDSALEEIQRRADEIAIVMVEPVQSRRPDFRPKAFLQALRKLTAENSIVLHFDEVITGFRIGPGGAQAYYEVRADIATYGKVLAGGMPIGAVAGSKQFMDTFDGGAWRYGDASAPTAGVTFFAGTFVRHPLAIAAARACLAYMKTVGPALQDGVNRRVDRYAAGMAELFSLYGARFELPHFASQMFLRTSGEGQIGDLFHYHLRERGVHILENYPSYLTAAHADEDIDDVLTAAESALVEMRRDGMFAVEAKGGSGAVRAGAVRRFPLTAGQREIFVASALGKESSCAYNESISLRIDGELDEQRFCAAAAASINDQEAFRLRFDTRGEFQSVDANAAIAVDFEDLSALDSADADVALDGFFAREAETPFDLHRGPLVRARLFRLDAMRRIFVVYAHHIVFDGYSTDLLLRDIKSRYEEGAGLATLKPFSVYANWSSRPAPHSDHLNAWADEFGGVAPVPLQLPRDGDPTGSRRGGGTILAAYDDATAEAAAEAGRRIGVGATAIYLAGFAALLARLSGSEQVVIGVPSAGQATSGVETIGFCVSMWPIRLEVEAGLSFADLARRAQASLNAASERPEVTMGELASVLKAPFDSSRPPIVQAALNVTRFFNDLTFGEAICTPFENARKSAQYDIFVGIRRDHDRVEVDCDYADGRYRRETVEAWIDAFMGVVRAAAVASDEEAVGLAGQAGANGPASKPSTDPETKPGSRAGAALVAAPLAPSSAAPARTAEPAEEGLSEVEAAVIEIVSAAIGHEARLGDNFFEIGGQSLRAVRIVAALRDRLGVGVELAWLFEAPNFRGFAARIAEGDSVVERNMEMEAFEF
;
A
#
# COMPACT_ATOMS: atom_id res chain seq x y z
N MET A 1 -12.30 -41.65 -52.01
CA MET A 1 -11.81 -40.26 -52.22
C MET A 1 -10.35 -40.33 -52.71
N SER A 2 -9.64 -39.21 -52.93
CA SER A 2 -8.18 -39.28 -53.15
C SER A 2 -7.46 -39.63 -51.85
N ARG A 3 -6.25 -40.21 -51.92
CA ARG A 3 -5.50 -40.66 -50.73
C ARG A 3 -5.23 -39.51 -49.75
N ARG A 4 -4.71 -38.37 -50.24
CA ARG A 4 -4.68 -37.09 -49.50
C ARG A 4 -6.01 -36.69 -48.85
N ALA A 5 -7.16 -36.86 -49.52
CA ALA A 5 -8.45 -36.46 -48.96
C ALA A 5 -8.94 -37.42 -47.86
N ASN A 6 -8.62 -38.72 -47.94
CA ASN A 6 -8.83 -39.66 -46.84
C ASN A 6 -7.94 -39.28 -45.63
N ILE A 7 -6.63 -39.06 -45.88
CA ILE A 7 -5.66 -38.63 -44.86
C ILE A 7 -6.11 -37.32 -44.20
N LEU A 8 -6.59 -36.35 -44.98
CA LEU A 8 -7.09 -35.08 -44.48
C LEU A 8 -8.34 -35.26 -43.61
N ALA A 9 -9.31 -36.07 -44.04
CA ALA A 9 -10.50 -36.36 -43.26
C ALA A 9 -10.17 -37.06 -41.94
N GLU A 10 -9.32 -38.08 -41.96
CA GLU A 10 -8.95 -38.83 -40.76
C GLU A 10 -8.05 -38.00 -39.80
N ALA A 11 -7.13 -37.18 -40.33
CA ALA A 11 -6.38 -36.22 -39.51
C ALA A 11 -7.30 -35.14 -38.88
N THR A 12 -8.34 -34.70 -39.59
CA THR A 12 -9.37 -33.80 -39.05
C THR A 12 -10.24 -34.49 -38.00
N ALA A 13 -10.64 -35.75 -38.19
CA ALA A 13 -11.39 -36.52 -37.21
C ALA A 13 -10.58 -36.75 -35.92
N ILE A 14 -9.30 -37.13 -36.04
CA ILE A 14 -8.36 -37.26 -34.91
C ILE A 14 -8.19 -35.91 -34.18
N ALA A 15 -8.13 -34.80 -34.92
CA ALA A 15 -8.08 -33.48 -34.31
C ALA A 15 -9.39 -33.09 -33.62
N SER A 16 -10.54 -33.44 -34.19
CA SER A 16 -11.88 -33.21 -33.61
C SER A 16 -12.05 -33.99 -32.30
N GLU A 17 -11.75 -35.29 -32.29
CA GLU A 17 -11.84 -36.14 -31.10
C GLU A 17 -10.92 -35.66 -29.97
N LEU A 18 -9.71 -35.21 -30.29
CA LEU A 18 -8.73 -34.76 -29.29
C LEU A 18 -8.92 -33.31 -28.82
N SER A 19 -9.59 -32.45 -29.60
CA SER A 19 -9.78 -31.02 -29.26
C SER A 19 -11.18 -30.69 -28.73
N GLY A 20 -12.20 -31.48 -29.10
CA GLY A 20 -13.59 -31.20 -28.81
C GLY A 20 -14.28 -30.21 -29.76
N TYR A 21 -13.57 -29.64 -30.74
CA TYR A 21 -14.20 -28.91 -31.85
C TYR A 21 -14.88 -29.88 -32.82
N ALA A 22 -15.97 -29.47 -33.46
CA ALA A 22 -16.57 -30.28 -34.53
C ALA A 22 -15.68 -30.26 -35.78
N GLU A 23 -15.67 -31.35 -36.57
CA GLU A 23 -14.90 -31.44 -37.83
C GLU A 23 -15.17 -30.26 -38.79
N THR A 24 -16.39 -29.68 -38.76
CA THR A 24 -16.78 -28.51 -39.56
C THR A 24 -16.16 -27.19 -39.11
N GLU A 25 -15.62 -27.12 -37.89
CA GLU A 25 -14.98 -25.93 -37.31
C GLU A 25 -13.45 -25.94 -37.54
N ILE A 26 -12.88 -27.11 -37.79
CA ILE A 26 -11.44 -27.30 -38.06
C ILE A 26 -11.17 -26.96 -39.53
N LEU A 27 -11.05 -25.65 -39.82
CA LEU A 27 -10.80 -25.11 -41.16
C LEU A 27 -9.46 -25.64 -41.73
N PRO A 28 -9.46 -26.51 -42.77
CA PRO A 28 -8.25 -27.26 -43.14
C PRO A 28 -7.06 -26.42 -43.59
N ALA A 29 -7.32 -25.26 -44.21
CA ALA A 29 -6.32 -24.30 -44.67
C ALA A 29 -5.87 -23.28 -43.61
N ALA A 30 -6.48 -23.27 -42.42
CA ALA A 30 -6.10 -22.35 -41.34
C ALA A 30 -4.88 -22.89 -40.55
N PRO A 31 -3.97 -22.01 -40.08
CA PRO A 31 -2.89 -22.44 -39.19
C PRO A 31 -3.43 -23.00 -37.87
N PHE A 32 -2.91 -24.12 -37.38
CA PHE A 32 -3.42 -24.78 -36.18
C PHE A 32 -3.55 -23.85 -34.96
N LEU A 33 -2.53 -23.01 -34.73
CA LEU A 33 -2.54 -22.01 -33.64
C LEU A 33 -3.69 -20.97 -33.78
N ALA A 34 -4.14 -20.68 -35.01
CA ALA A 34 -5.26 -19.79 -35.29
C ALA A 34 -6.64 -20.47 -35.14
N ILE A 35 -6.69 -21.81 -35.18
CA ILE A 35 -7.85 -22.63 -34.77
C ILE A 35 -7.87 -22.78 -33.22
N GLY A 36 -6.89 -22.22 -32.51
CA GLY A 36 -6.80 -22.31 -31.05
C GLY A 36 -6.23 -23.63 -30.53
N PHE A 37 -5.55 -24.42 -31.38
CA PHE A 37 -4.87 -25.65 -30.98
C PHE A 37 -3.61 -25.32 -30.18
N ASP A 38 -3.63 -25.56 -28.86
CA ASP A 38 -2.51 -25.23 -27.97
C ASP A 38 -1.31 -26.20 -28.06
N SER A 39 -0.25 -25.92 -27.31
CA SER A 39 0.99 -26.71 -27.34
C SER A 39 0.91 -28.10 -26.69
N LEU A 40 -0.01 -28.30 -25.74
CA LEU A 40 -0.29 -29.61 -25.16
C LEU A 40 -1.10 -30.44 -26.15
N PHE A 41 -2.18 -29.87 -26.71
CA PHE A 41 -2.96 -30.50 -27.76
C PHE A 41 -2.08 -30.85 -28.97
N LEU A 42 -1.28 -29.93 -29.50
CA LEU A 42 -0.44 -30.21 -30.68
C LEU A 42 0.63 -31.27 -30.40
N THR A 43 1.06 -31.45 -29.14
CA THR A 43 1.94 -32.55 -28.74
C THR A 43 1.18 -33.89 -28.70
N GLN A 44 -0.04 -33.92 -28.18
CA GLN A 44 -0.91 -35.10 -28.19
C GLN A 44 -1.34 -35.49 -29.62
N PHE A 45 -1.68 -34.51 -30.43
CA PHE A 45 -2.05 -34.65 -31.84
C PHE A 45 -0.88 -35.18 -32.67
N ALA A 46 0.34 -34.64 -32.51
CA ALA A 46 1.54 -35.21 -33.13
C ALA A 46 1.75 -36.70 -32.79
N ALA A 47 1.53 -37.08 -31.53
CA ALA A 47 1.61 -38.47 -31.07
C ALA A 47 0.43 -39.34 -31.51
N ALA A 48 -0.74 -38.77 -31.84
CA ALA A 48 -1.86 -39.47 -32.43
C ALA A 48 -1.64 -39.70 -33.95
N ILE A 49 -1.23 -38.66 -34.68
CA ILE A 49 -0.85 -38.74 -36.09
C ILE A 49 0.28 -39.76 -36.31
N GLN A 50 1.31 -39.78 -35.44
CA GLN A 50 2.36 -40.81 -35.53
C GLN A 50 1.82 -42.23 -35.26
N ARG A 51 0.80 -42.41 -34.40
CA ARG A 51 0.19 -43.74 -34.16
C ARG A 51 -0.71 -44.19 -35.30
N SER A 52 -1.49 -43.29 -35.90
CA SER A 52 -2.48 -43.64 -36.94
C SER A 52 -1.85 -43.80 -38.33
N PHE A 53 -0.91 -42.92 -38.72
CA PHE A 53 -0.30 -42.92 -40.05
C PHE A 53 1.11 -43.52 -40.09
N ASN A 54 1.68 -43.91 -38.93
CA ASN A 54 3.05 -44.40 -38.77
C ASN A 54 4.17 -43.43 -39.24
N VAL A 55 3.84 -42.16 -39.50
CA VAL A 55 4.79 -41.10 -39.90
C VAL A 55 5.22 -40.32 -38.67
N LYS A 56 6.53 -40.34 -38.36
CA LYS A 56 7.09 -39.62 -37.21
C LYS A 56 6.82 -38.12 -37.34
N THR A 57 6.00 -37.61 -36.43
CA THR A 57 5.52 -36.23 -36.42
C THR A 57 5.78 -35.64 -35.04
N THR A 58 6.34 -34.43 -35.01
CA THR A 58 6.67 -33.73 -33.77
C THR A 58 5.98 -32.38 -33.69
N PHE A 59 5.73 -31.92 -32.46
CA PHE A 59 5.16 -30.60 -32.15
C PHE A 59 5.83 -29.48 -32.97
N ARG A 60 7.16 -29.49 -33.06
CA ARG A 60 7.95 -28.51 -33.82
C ARG A 60 7.59 -28.49 -35.31
N GLN A 61 7.43 -29.65 -35.94
CA GLN A 61 7.07 -29.74 -37.36
C GLN A 61 5.65 -29.20 -37.62
N LEU A 62 4.72 -29.41 -36.68
CA LEU A 62 3.35 -28.88 -36.78
C LEU A 62 3.27 -27.34 -36.62
N ILE A 63 4.32 -26.67 -36.13
CA ILE A 63 4.35 -25.20 -35.97
C ILE A 63 5.31 -24.53 -36.96
N GLU A 64 6.39 -25.20 -37.39
CA GLU A 64 7.40 -24.61 -38.29
C GLU A 64 7.27 -25.05 -39.76
N GLN A 65 6.61 -26.18 -40.06
CA GLN A 65 6.76 -26.84 -41.38
C GLN A 65 5.43 -27.28 -42.01
N THR A 66 4.54 -27.92 -41.26
CA THR A 66 3.19 -28.31 -41.70
C THR A 66 2.18 -27.66 -40.77
N THR A 67 1.94 -26.36 -40.98
CA THR A 67 1.23 -25.48 -40.03
C THR A 67 -0.29 -25.54 -40.13
N THR A 68 -0.83 -26.11 -41.20
CA THR A 68 -2.26 -26.28 -41.48
C THR A 68 -2.59 -27.78 -41.65
N MET A 69 -3.86 -28.15 -41.55
CA MET A 69 -4.27 -29.55 -41.74
C MET A 69 -4.02 -30.01 -43.18
N GLU A 70 -4.20 -29.13 -44.16
CA GLU A 70 -3.89 -29.40 -45.56
C GLU A 70 -2.40 -29.66 -45.80
N ALA A 71 -1.50 -28.86 -45.20
CA ALA A 71 -0.05 -29.04 -45.31
C ALA A 71 0.43 -30.31 -44.58
N LEU A 72 -0.21 -30.66 -43.46
CA LEU A 72 0.03 -31.92 -42.77
C LEU A 72 -0.41 -33.11 -43.65
N ALA A 73 -1.60 -33.05 -44.26
CA ALA A 73 -2.11 -34.09 -45.15
C ALA A 73 -1.26 -34.25 -46.43
N GLU A 74 -0.69 -33.17 -46.98
CA GLU A 74 0.30 -33.26 -48.08
C GLU A 74 1.56 -34.03 -47.66
N ARG A 75 2.15 -33.69 -46.51
CA ARG A 75 3.34 -34.38 -46.01
C ARG A 75 3.05 -35.84 -45.67
N LEU A 76 1.90 -36.13 -45.09
CA LEU A 76 1.46 -37.50 -44.78
C LEU A 76 1.20 -38.32 -46.06
N ASP A 77 0.59 -37.76 -47.12
CA ASP A 77 0.41 -38.48 -48.39
C ASP A 77 1.77 -38.80 -49.05
N ALA A 78 2.78 -37.93 -48.88
CA ALA A 78 4.14 -38.15 -49.38
C ALA A 78 5.00 -39.12 -48.53
N GLU A 79 4.83 -39.14 -47.21
CA GLU A 79 5.68 -39.91 -46.27
C GLU A 79 5.05 -41.23 -45.79
N ALA A 80 3.74 -41.42 -45.88
CA ALA A 80 3.06 -42.61 -45.36
C ALA A 80 3.15 -43.83 -46.31
N PRO A 81 3.16 -45.07 -45.79
CA PRO A 81 3.12 -46.32 -46.56
C PRO A 81 2.02 -46.36 -47.63
N ALA A 82 2.36 -46.78 -48.86
CA ALA A 82 1.52 -46.71 -50.05
C ALA A 82 0.23 -47.57 -49.99
N ASP A 83 0.18 -48.49 -49.03
CA ASP A 83 -0.90 -49.43 -48.73
C ASP A 83 -1.97 -48.86 -47.77
N LEU A 84 -1.70 -47.73 -47.10
CA LEU A 84 -2.75 -46.97 -46.40
C LEU A 84 -3.83 -46.51 -47.40
N PHE A 85 -5.07 -46.93 -47.11
CA PHE A 85 -6.32 -46.69 -47.86
C PHE A 85 -6.52 -47.48 -49.17
N VAL A 86 -5.95 -48.67 -49.32
CA VAL A 86 -6.31 -49.60 -50.41
C VAL A 86 -7.60 -50.37 -50.05
N GLU A 87 -8.64 -50.27 -50.90
CA GLU A 87 -9.91 -50.99 -50.72
C GLU A 87 -9.77 -52.50 -50.99
N ALA A 88 -10.45 -53.33 -50.18
CA ALA A 88 -10.53 -54.78 -50.36
C ALA A 88 -11.68 -55.18 -51.32
N PRO A 89 -11.60 -56.33 -52.03
CA PRO A 89 -12.60 -56.70 -53.03
C PRO A 89 -13.98 -57.06 -52.43
N SER A 90 -15.03 -56.74 -53.17
CA SER A 90 -16.42 -57.12 -52.86
C SER A 90 -16.60 -58.65 -52.81
N ALA A 91 -17.16 -59.14 -51.70
CA ALA A 91 -17.70 -60.49 -51.59
C ALA A 91 -19.18 -60.53 -52.00
N ALA A 92 -19.57 -61.60 -52.69
CA ALA A 92 -20.95 -61.92 -53.00
C ALA A 92 -21.31 -63.33 -52.47
N ASP A 93 -22.60 -63.63 -52.46
CA ASP A 93 -23.25 -64.92 -52.24
C ASP A 93 -23.35 -65.52 -50.81
N THR A 94 -24.60 -65.74 -50.38
CA THR A 94 -25.13 -66.84 -49.53
C THR A 94 -24.81 -66.92 -48.01
N GLU A 95 -25.72 -67.34 -47.11
CA GLU A 95 -27.21 -67.35 -47.13
C GLU A 95 -27.81 -67.63 -45.72
N THR A 96 -28.97 -67.03 -45.41
CA THR A 96 -30.05 -67.48 -44.48
C THR A 96 -29.85 -67.82 -42.97
N ALA A 97 -30.81 -67.30 -42.17
CA ALA A 97 -31.55 -67.94 -41.05
C ALA A 97 -31.26 -67.55 -39.56
N ALA A 98 -32.37 -67.50 -38.81
CA ALA A 98 -32.56 -67.29 -37.35
C ALA A 98 -33.67 -68.26 -36.88
N PRO A 99 -34.16 -68.38 -35.60
CA PRO A 99 -34.15 -67.46 -34.42
C PRO A 99 -33.57 -68.21 -33.15
N PRO A 100 -33.93 -68.05 -31.84
CA PRO A 100 -34.92 -67.21 -31.14
C PRO A 100 -34.41 -66.54 -29.82
N ARG A 101 -35.24 -66.49 -28.76
CA ARG A 101 -34.98 -66.01 -27.38
C ARG A 101 -35.55 -66.99 -26.33
N SER A 102 -35.09 -66.85 -25.07
CA SER A 102 -35.62 -67.34 -23.75
C SER A 102 -34.71 -68.35 -23.02
N ALA A 103 -34.69 -68.48 -21.68
CA ALA A 103 -35.01 -67.58 -20.55
C ALA A 103 -34.57 -68.25 -19.20
N SER A 104 -34.46 -67.48 -18.10
CA SER A 104 -34.17 -67.95 -16.70
C SER A 104 -32.76 -68.58 -16.50
N ALA A 105 -32.22 -68.89 -15.31
CA ALA A 105 -32.70 -68.93 -13.90
C ALA A 105 -31.51 -68.64 -12.89
N PRO A 106 -31.64 -68.74 -11.54
CA PRO A 106 -30.71 -68.11 -10.58
C PRO A 106 -29.83 -69.03 -9.67
N ILE A 107 -28.88 -68.40 -8.93
CA ILE A 107 -28.49 -68.54 -7.49
C ILE A 107 -28.89 -69.89 -6.80
N PRO A 108 -28.00 -70.69 -6.15
CA PRO A 108 -27.51 -70.31 -4.79
C PRO A 108 -26.21 -70.91 -4.16
N SER A 109 -25.63 -70.11 -3.24
CA SER A 109 -24.97 -70.38 -1.93
C SER A 109 -24.34 -71.74 -1.52
N SER A 110 -23.24 -71.70 -0.75
CA SER A 110 -23.14 -72.05 0.70
C SER A 110 -21.71 -72.46 1.16
N ILE A 111 -21.50 -72.69 2.47
CA ILE A 111 -20.21 -72.94 3.15
C ILE A 111 -20.33 -74.20 4.04
N ALA A 112 -19.33 -75.11 4.03
CA ALA A 112 -19.00 -75.98 5.18
C ALA A 112 -17.63 -76.70 5.04
N ALA A 113 -16.95 -76.88 6.19
CA ALA A 113 -16.11 -78.01 6.67
C ALA A 113 -15.37 -78.98 5.68
N SER A 114 -14.17 -79.49 5.96
CA SER A 114 -13.20 -79.32 7.08
C SER A 114 -11.78 -79.77 6.57
N ASP A 115 -10.78 -80.36 7.26
CA ASP A 115 -10.60 -81.00 8.59
C ASP A 115 -9.09 -81.19 8.94
N ALA A 116 -8.80 -81.93 10.01
CA ALA A 116 -7.61 -82.76 10.24
C ALA A 116 -6.26 -82.15 10.74
N LYS A 117 -6.20 -82.05 12.08
CA LYS A 117 -5.11 -82.55 12.96
C LYS A 117 -3.90 -81.68 13.32
N VAL A 118 -3.37 -82.06 14.49
CA VAL A 118 -2.30 -81.47 15.29
C VAL A 118 -1.24 -82.56 15.51
N ASP A 119 0.03 -82.17 15.63
CA ASP A 119 0.98 -82.82 16.55
C ASP A 119 1.92 -81.75 17.15
N VAL A 120 2.55 -82.05 18.28
CA VAL A 120 3.24 -81.09 19.16
C VAL A 120 4.58 -81.64 19.60
N ASP A 121 5.66 -80.84 19.57
CA ASP A 121 6.77 -80.98 20.52
C ASP A 121 7.67 -79.73 20.62
N GLY A 122 8.45 -79.64 21.70
CA GLY A 122 9.77 -78.99 21.72
C GLY A 122 9.87 -77.46 21.92
N ALA A 123 10.06 -77.05 23.17
CA ALA A 123 10.94 -75.92 23.56
C ALA A 123 12.05 -76.51 24.47
N PRO A 124 13.28 -75.95 24.57
CA PRO A 124 13.45 -74.66 25.28
C PRO A 124 14.68 -73.76 24.90
N ASP A 125 14.70 -72.57 25.51
CA ASP A 125 15.81 -71.71 26.00
C ASP A 125 16.93 -71.07 25.11
N ASP A 126 17.17 -69.79 25.48
CA ASP A 126 18.41 -68.98 25.59
C ASP A 126 19.23 -68.39 24.40
N GLU A 127 19.21 -67.04 24.40
CA GLU A 127 20.31 -66.05 24.38
C GLU A 127 21.27 -65.75 23.18
N HIS A 128 21.57 -64.44 23.10
CA HIS A 128 22.80 -63.76 22.60
C HIS A 128 23.26 -63.87 21.11
N ALA A 129 22.80 -62.90 20.32
CA ALA A 129 23.59 -61.94 19.49
C ALA A 129 24.81 -62.40 18.63
N GLY A 130 24.81 -62.04 17.33
CA GLY A 130 26.08 -61.91 16.56
C GLY A 130 26.05 -61.96 15.03
N GLN A 131 25.84 -60.80 14.38
CA GLN A 131 26.37 -60.36 13.06
C GLN A 131 26.45 -61.30 11.81
N ALA A 132 25.94 -60.75 10.69
CA ALA A 132 26.50 -60.76 9.32
C ALA A 132 26.35 -61.96 8.34
N LEU A 133 25.45 -61.74 7.36
CA LEU A 133 25.64 -61.91 5.90
C LEU A 133 25.85 -63.30 5.25
N SER A 134 24.85 -63.71 4.46
CA SER A 134 24.93 -64.01 3.00
C SER A 134 24.39 -65.38 2.54
N ARG A 135 23.75 -65.38 1.34
CA ARG A 135 23.17 -66.51 0.58
C ARG A 135 21.92 -67.18 1.19
N SER A 136 20.98 -67.78 0.42
CA SER A 136 20.57 -67.61 -0.99
C SER A 136 19.28 -68.44 -1.22
N ILE A 137 18.31 -67.97 -2.02
CA ILE A 137 17.07 -68.71 -2.35
C ILE A 137 17.11 -69.19 -3.83
N PRO A 138 16.58 -70.38 -4.19
CA PRO A 138 16.79 -70.99 -5.51
C PRO A 138 16.02 -70.37 -6.68
N SER A 139 16.46 -70.68 -7.91
CA SER A 139 16.04 -70.08 -9.19
C SER A 139 14.66 -70.50 -9.72
N ASP A 140 14.11 -71.62 -9.26
CA ASP A 140 13.24 -72.43 -10.13
C ASP A 140 11.77 -71.98 -10.14
N GLY A 141 11.37 -71.09 -9.22
CA GLY A 141 10.01 -70.53 -9.17
C GLY A 141 9.66 -69.57 -10.32
N LEU A 142 10.65 -68.91 -10.92
CA LEU A 142 10.40 -67.86 -11.91
C LEU A 142 10.00 -68.43 -13.29
N ALA A 143 10.54 -69.58 -13.68
CA ALA A 143 10.25 -70.22 -14.96
C ALA A 143 8.79 -70.69 -15.07
N ALA A 144 8.21 -71.19 -13.96
CA ALA A 144 6.81 -71.62 -13.91
C ALA A 144 5.83 -70.45 -14.10
N LEU A 145 6.15 -69.26 -13.57
CA LEU A 145 5.35 -68.05 -13.76
C LEU A 145 5.35 -67.58 -15.23
N PHE A 146 6.50 -67.55 -15.90
CA PHE A 146 6.57 -67.16 -17.31
C PHE A 146 5.82 -68.13 -18.24
N ALA A 147 5.89 -69.45 -17.97
CA ALA A 147 5.10 -70.42 -18.72
C ALA A 147 3.58 -70.15 -18.59
N ARG A 148 3.11 -69.90 -17.36
CA ARG A 148 1.70 -69.62 -17.08
C ARG A 148 1.21 -68.30 -17.68
N GLN A 149 2.09 -67.31 -17.80
CA GLN A 149 1.79 -66.02 -18.40
C GLN A 149 1.70 -66.10 -19.94
N LEU A 150 2.44 -67.02 -20.58
CA LEU A 150 2.34 -67.28 -22.02
C LEU A 150 1.04 -68.01 -22.40
N GLU A 151 0.61 -69.01 -21.63
CA GLU A 151 -0.69 -69.69 -21.84
C GLU A 151 -1.87 -68.68 -21.87
N LEU A 152 -1.88 -67.74 -20.92
CA LEU A 152 -2.92 -66.70 -20.82
C LEU A 152 -2.87 -65.70 -22.00
N MET A 153 -1.70 -65.44 -22.60
CA MET A 153 -1.60 -64.59 -23.77
C MET A 153 -2.11 -65.27 -25.06
N GLU A 154 -1.89 -66.57 -25.24
CA GLU A 154 -2.47 -67.30 -26.39
C GLU A 154 -4.01 -67.36 -26.31
N GLU A 155 -4.56 -67.52 -25.11
CA GLU A 155 -6.02 -67.54 -24.88
C GLU A 155 -6.67 -66.17 -25.14
N GLN A 156 -6.00 -65.08 -24.76
CA GLN A 156 -6.42 -63.72 -25.11
C GLN A 156 -6.33 -63.43 -26.62
N LEU A 157 -5.27 -63.88 -27.31
CA LEU A 157 -5.13 -63.67 -28.77
C LEU A 157 -6.25 -64.37 -29.56
N ARG A 158 -6.67 -65.57 -29.16
CA ARG A 158 -7.81 -66.28 -29.79
C ARG A 158 -9.13 -65.53 -29.66
N THR A 159 -9.31 -64.77 -28.58
CA THR A 159 -10.54 -64.01 -28.33
C THR A 159 -10.64 -62.76 -29.21
N LEU A 160 -9.52 -62.28 -29.77
CA LEU A 160 -9.43 -61.05 -30.58
C LEU A 160 -9.55 -61.26 -32.10
N GLN A 161 -9.75 -62.49 -32.59
CA GLN A 161 -9.69 -62.82 -34.03
C GLN A 161 -11.02 -63.33 -34.63
N GLY A 162 -12.17 -62.88 -34.10
CA GLY A 162 -13.51 -63.15 -34.66
C GLY A 162 -14.16 -61.89 -35.26
N LEU A 163 -14.72 -61.99 -36.47
CA LEU A 163 -15.28 -60.87 -37.25
C LEU A 163 -16.83 -60.85 -37.29
N ASN A 164 -17.35 -59.73 -37.85
CA ASN A 164 -18.74 -59.41 -38.23
C ASN A 164 -19.46 -60.55 -39.02
N ALA A 165 -20.79 -60.57 -39.23
CA ALA A 165 -21.86 -59.55 -39.17
C ALA A 165 -23.19 -60.18 -38.65
N ASP A 166 -24.44 -59.69 -38.79
CA ASP A 166 -25.06 -58.69 -39.69
C ASP A 166 -26.40 -58.08 -39.14
N SER A 167 -27.10 -57.35 -40.00
CA SER A 167 -28.17 -56.34 -39.83
C SER A 167 -29.59 -56.96 -40.03
N PRO A 168 -30.74 -56.22 -40.27
CA PRO A 168 -30.98 -54.77 -40.42
C PRO A 168 -32.24 -54.22 -39.68
N SER A 169 -32.67 -53.01 -40.07
CA SER A 169 -33.76 -52.22 -39.46
C SER A 169 -34.92 -51.93 -40.43
N ARG A 170 -36.08 -51.45 -39.92
CA ARG A 170 -36.80 -50.21 -40.36
C ARG A 170 -38.25 -50.03 -39.84
N VAL A 171 -38.54 -48.80 -39.35
CA VAL A 171 -39.70 -47.89 -39.67
C VAL A 171 -41.13 -48.40 -39.33
N VAL A 172 -42.04 -47.60 -38.74
CA VAL A 172 -43.01 -46.68 -39.39
C VAL A 172 -43.70 -45.76 -38.34
N ASN A 173 -43.60 -44.42 -38.53
CA ASN A 173 -44.54 -43.33 -38.20
C ASN A 173 -45.14 -43.21 -36.75
N GLN A 174 -45.82 -42.13 -36.33
CA GLN A 174 -46.34 -40.95 -37.05
C GLN A 174 -46.28 -39.63 -36.24
N THR A 175 -46.57 -38.53 -36.93
CA THR A 175 -46.40 -37.10 -36.59
C THR A 175 -47.34 -36.49 -35.55
N SER A 176 -46.91 -35.32 -35.03
CA SER A 176 -47.71 -34.10 -34.75
C SER A 176 -48.44 -33.96 -33.40
N LEU A 177 -48.07 -32.91 -32.65
CA LEU A 177 -48.91 -31.71 -32.54
C LEU A 177 -48.11 -30.46 -32.16
N ALA A 178 -48.68 -29.28 -32.44
CA ALA A 178 -48.06 -27.95 -32.32
C ALA A 178 -48.49 -27.22 -31.01
N PRO A 179 -47.93 -26.04 -30.67
CA PRO A 179 -47.75 -25.63 -29.26
C PRO A 179 -48.89 -24.79 -28.66
N PRO A 180 -49.00 -24.76 -27.31
CA PRO A 180 -49.59 -23.64 -26.59
C PRO A 180 -48.63 -22.44 -26.56
N ARG A 181 -49.19 -21.22 -26.62
CA ARG A 181 -48.43 -19.95 -26.57
C ARG A 181 -47.97 -19.58 -25.17
N ALA A 182 -47.01 -18.66 -25.13
CA ALA A 182 -46.50 -17.98 -23.95
C ALA A 182 -47.57 -17.50 -22.97
N VAL A 183 -47.22 -17.55 -21.68
CA VAL A 183 -47.75 -16.68 -20.63
C VAL A 183 -46.61 -15.74 -20.25
N GLU A 184 -46.85 -14.44 -20.28
CA GLU A 184 -45.84 -13.44 -19.94
C GLU A 184 -45.46 -13.52 -18.46
N ARG A 185 -44.17 -13.39 -18.15
CA ARG A 185 -43.68 -13.08 -16.82
C ARG A 185 -42.87 -11.79 -16.87
N VAL A 186 -42.94 -11.07 -15.75
CA VAL A 186 -42.33 -9.74 -15.53
C VAL A 186 -40.87 -9.74 -15.95
N THR A 187 -40.45 -8.67 -16.65
CA THR A 187 -39.06 -8.45 -17.03
C THR A 187 -38.23 -8.06 -15.81
N GLU A 188 -37.56 -9.03 -15.20
CA GLU A 188 -36.36 -8.74 -14.42
C GLU A 188 -35.20 -8.41 -15.36
N THR A 189 -34.43 -7.37 -15.03
CA THR A 189 -33.28 -6.94 -15.82
C THR A 189 -32.19 -8.02 -15.80
N PRO A 190 -31.68 -8.51 -16.95
CA PRO A 190 -30.67 -9.56 -16.95
C PRO A 190 -29.39 -9.11 -16.23
N LEU A 191 -29.01 -9.82 -15.17
CA LEU A 191 -27.64 -9.79 -14.66
C LEU A 191 -26.69 -10.21 -15.77
N ALA A 192 -25.60 -9.47 -15.94
CA ALA A 192 -24.59 -9.76 -16.96
C ALA A 192 -23.95 -11.13 -16.67
N LYS A 193 -23.75 -11.94 -17.72
CA LYS A 193 -22.97 -13.17 -17.61
C LYS A 193 -21.49 -12.82 -17.47
N GLU A 194 -20.99 -12.88 -16.24
CA GLU A 194 -19.54 -12.82 -15.98
C GLU A 194 -18.81 -14.03 -16.60
N PRO A 195 -17.54 -13.87 -17.01
CA PRO A 195 -16.77 -14.96 -17.60
C PRO A 195 -16.44 -16.05 -16.58
N SER A 196 -16.47 -17.31 -17.02
CA SER A 196 -16.20 -18.49 -16.19
C SER A 196 -14.75 -18.53 -15.72
N MET A 197 -14.49 -18.03 -14.50
CA MET A 197 -13.20 -18.10 -13.81
C MET A 197 -12.87 -19.53 -13.34
N ALA A 198 -12.51 -20.40 -14.30
CA ALA A 198 -11.97 -21.72 -14.01
C ALA A 198 -10.61 -21.60 -13.31
N GLY A 199 -10.46 -22.24 -12.15
CA GLY A 199 -9.25 -22.15 -11.34
C GLY A 199 -8.04 -22.75 -12.04
N ARG A 200 -7.04 -21.93 -12.36
CA ARG A 200 -5.73 -22.40 -12.88
C ARG A 200 -4.99 -23.20 -11.81
N ALA A 201 -4.36 -24.30 -12.23
CA ALA A 201 -3.46 -25.07 -11.37
C ALA A 201 -2.21 -24.23 -10.99
N PRO A 202 -1.63 -24.40 -9.79
CA PRO A 202 -0.37 -23.76 -9.42
C PRO A 202 0.74 -24.14 -10.41
N GLY A 203 1.40 -23.14 -11.01
CA GLY A 203 2.44 -23.36 -12.02
C GLY A 203 1.95 -23.42 -13.48
N ALA A 204 0.66 -23.22 -13.76
CA ALA A 204 0.19 -23.06 -15.13
C ALA A 204 0.72 -21.74 -15.75
N ALA A 205 1.42 -21.82 -16.88
CA ALA A 205 1.96 -20.66 -17.58
C ALA A 205 0.83 -19.77 -18.13
N THR A 206 0.97 -18.45 -17.99
CA THR A 206 0.02 -17.49 -18.57
C THR A 206 0.30 -17.35 -20.07
N PRO A 207 -0.72 -17.43 -20.96
CA PRO A 207 -0.53 -17.22 -22.39
C PRO A 207 0.04 -15.82 -22.66
N ALA A 208 0.89 -15.71 -23.68
CA ALA A 208 1.49 -14.44 -24.08
C ALA A 208 0.41 -13.42 -24.49
N PRO A 209 0.61 -12.11 -24.24
CA PRO A 209 -0.40 -11.12 -24.57
C PRO A 209 -0.49 -10.94 -26.09
N THR A 210 -1.72 -10.90 -26.61
CA THR A 210 -2.03 -10.79 -28.03
C THR A 210 -1.95 -9.35 -28.56
N GLY A 211 -1.01 -8.56 -28.04
CA GLY A 211 -0.80 -7.16 -28.40
C GLY A 211 0.61 -6.72 -28.06
N ASP A 212 1.23 -5.96 -28.96
CA ASP A 212 2.55 -5.40 -28.74
C ASP A 212 2.54 -4.41 -27.57
N LEU A 213 3.45 -4.62 -26.61
CA LEU A 213 3.73 -3.62 -25.57
C LEU A 213 4.18 -2.30 -26.22
N THR A 214 3.93 -1.17 -25.54
CA THR A 214 4.57 0.10 -25.91
C THR A 214 6.03 0.12 -25.47
N ASP A 215 6.84 1.03 -26.02
CA ASP A 215 8.24 1.20 -25.56
C ASP A 215 8.32 1.70 -24.12
N SER A 216 7.35 2.52 -23.68
CA SER A 216 7.23 2.94 -22.28
C SER A 216 6.94 1.73 -21.36
N GLN A 217 6.08 0.81 -21.80
CA GLN A 217 5.80 -0.42 -21.05
C GLN A 217 7.00 -1.37 -21.01
N ARG A 218 7.72 -1.55 -22.13
CA ARG A 218 8.98 -2.33 -22.18
C ARG A 218 10.03 -1.76 -21.22
N GLU A 219 10.27 -0.46 -21.26
CA GLU A 219 11.27 0.20 -20.42
C GLU A 219 10.89 0.16 -18.94
N HIS A 220 9.61 0.34 -18.59
CA HIS A 220 9.14 0.16 -17.22
C HIS A 220 9.35 -1.27 -16.69
N ILE A 221 9.00 -2.29 -17.47
CA ILE A 221 9.24 -3.70 -17.10
C ILE A 221 10.73 -3.94 -16.87
N LYS A 222 11.58 -3.39 -17.74
CA LYS A 222 13.04 -3.46 -17.58
C LYS A 222 13.49 -2.77 -16.28
N ARG A 223 13.08 -1.52 -16.02
CA ARG A 223 13.45 -0.77 -14.80
C ARG A 223 13.01 -1.49 -13.52
N LEU A 224 11.78 -2.02 -13.49
CA LEU A 224 11.29 -2.80 -12.35
C LEU A 224 12.13 -4.07 -12.18
N SER A 225 12.40 -4.81 -13.27
CA SER A 225 13.21 -6.03 -13.23
C SER A 225 14.63 -5.77 -12.75
N ASP A 226 15.28 -4.69 -13.21
CA ASP A 226 16.63 -4.33 -12.77
C ASP A 226 16.67 -4.03 -11.26
N ARG A 227 15.71 -3.25 -10.74
CA ARG A 227 15.62 -2.93 -9.30
C ARG A 227 15.26 -4.17 -8.46
N TYR A 228 14.31 -4.98 -8.92
CA TYR A 228 13.88 -6.19 -8.24
C TYR A 228 15.02 -7.22 -8.12
N VAL A 229 15.77 -7.44 -9.21
CA VAL A 229 16.93 -8.33 -9.23
C VAL A 229 18.07 -7.78 -8.39
N ALA A 230 18.34 -6.47 -8.42
CA ALA A 230 19.36 -5.86 -7.57
C ALA A 230 19.02 -5.98 -6.07
N LYS A 231 17.74 -5.89 -5.71
CA LYS A 231 17.26 -6.06 -4.33
C LYS A 231 17.35 -7.52 -3.84
N THR A 232 17.04 -8.49 -4.70
CA THR A 232 16.84 -9.90 -4.33
C THR A 232 17.85 -10.85 -4.99
N LEU A 233 19.11 -10.40 -5.10
CA LEU A 233 20.14 -11.07 -5.89
C LEU A 233 20.51 -12.46 -5.34
N GLY A 234 20.78 -12.58 -4.05
CA GLY A 234 21.07 -13.84 -3.36
C GLY A 234 19.88 -14.79 -3.36
N SER A 235 18.64 -14.28 -3.30
CA SER A 235 17.44 -15.09 -3.55
C SER A 235 17.44 -15.69 -4.96
N ARG A 236 17.70 -14.88 -5.99
CA ARG A 236 17.81 -15.31 -7.40
C ARG A 236 18.95 -16.32 -7.60
N GLU A 237 20.13 -16.03 -7.08
CA GLU A 237 21.32 -16.87 -7.21
C GLU A 237 21.17 -18.20 -6.48
N ARG A 238 20.61 -18.24 -5.27
CA ARG A 238 20.31 -19.50 -4.57
C ARG A 238 19.31 -20.35 -5.35
N VAL A 239 18.24 -19.75 -5.87
CA VAL A 239 17.25 -20.47 -6.70
C VAL A 239 17.91 -21.00 -7.98
N GLN A 240 18.71 -20.20 -8.67
CA GLN A 240 19.40 -20.61 -9.90
C GLN A 240 20.45 -21.70 -9.66
N THR A 241 21.19 -21.64 -8.54
CA THR A 241 22.23 -22.63 -8.18
C THR A 241 21.65 -24.01 -7.91
N HIS A 242 20.46 -24.08 -7.31
CA HIS A 242 19.85 -25.36 -6.91
C HIS A 242 18.79 -25.88 -7.89
N ARG A 243 18.40 -25.10 -8.92
CA ARG A 243 17.30 -25.42 -9.84
C ARG A 243 17.41 -26.79 -10.51
N ASP A 244 18.63 -27.22 -10.83
CA ASP A 244 18.90 -28.50 -11.52
C ASP A 244 18.83 -29.73 -10.59
N ILE A 245 18.80 -29.51 -9.26
CA ILE A 245 18.78 -30.59 -8.24
C ILE A 245 17.59 -30.52 -7.28
N PHE A 246 16.91 -29.37 -7.16
CA PHE A 246 15.78 -29.16 -6.26
C PHE A 246 14.51 -28.78 -7.05
N ALA A 247 13.70 -29.78 -7.33
CA ALA A 247 12.47 -29.65 -8.11
C ALA A 247 11.31 -29.05 -7.30
N ASP A 248 11.32 -27.73 -7.08
CA ASP A 248 10.19 -26.98 -6.50
C ASP A 248 9.31 -26.36 -7.61
N PRO A 249 8.03 -26.76 -7.76
CA PRO A 249 7.12 -26.19 -8.78
C PRO A 249 6.83 -24.70 -8.58
N ARG A 250 7.07 -24.12 -7.39
CA ARG A 250 6.93 -22.67 -7.16
C ARG A 250 7.95 -21.85 -7.94
N THR A 251 9.09 -22.43 -8.33
CA THR A 251 10.12 -21.75 -9.13
C THR A 251 9.68 -21.43 -10.57
N ALA A 252 8.55 -22.00 -11.02
CA ALA A 252 7.92 -21.73 -12.32
C ALA A 252 6.53 -21.07 -12.20
N ALA A 253 6.04 -20.79 -10.98
CA ALA A 253 4.79 -20.05 -10.81
C ALA A 253 4.94 -18.60 -11.33
N GLY A 254 3.92 -18.09 -12.02
CA GLY A 254 3.96 -16.76 -12.63
C GLY A 254 4.85 -16.64 -13.88
N PHE A 255 5.42 -17.74 -14.40
CA PHE A 255 6.36 -17.67 -15.52
C PHE A 255 5.76 -17.03 -16.79
N THR A 256 6.50 -16.07 -17.33
CA THR A 256 6.26 -15.42 -18.62
C THR A 256 7.59 -15.01 -19.25
N HIS A 257 7.64 -14.97 -20.58
CA HIS A 257 8.83 -14.52 -21.31
C HIS A 257 9.13 -13.03 -21.14
N LEU A 258 8.13 -12.22 -20.78
CA LEU A 258 8.26 -10.75 -20.67
C LEU A 258 9.14 -10.29 -19.50
N TRP A 259 9.07 -10.99 -18.36
CA TRP A 259 9.80 -10.64 -17.15
C TRP A 259 10.32 -11.88 -16.39
N LYS A 260 10.75 -12.91 -17.16
CA LYS A 260 11.33 -14.16 -16.64
C LYS A 260 12.39 -13.93 -15.55
N ASP A 261 13.13 -12.81 -15.63
CA ASP A 261 14.25 -12.50 -14.76
C ASP A 261 13.84 -11.98 -13.38
N MET A 262 12.54 -11.80 -13.11
CA MET A 262 11.97 -11.67 -11.76
C MET A 262 11.33 -12.97 -11.25
N VAL A 263 11.23 -14.03 -12.07
CA VAL A 263 10.45 -15.25 -11.74
C VAL A 263 11.27 -16.23 -10.89
N TYR A 264 11.26 -15.98 -9.58
CA TYR A 264 11.77 -16.86 -8.53
C TYR A 264 11.12 -16.52 -7.18
N PRO A 265 11.04 -17.49 -6.24
CA PRO A 265 10.64 -17.19 -4.86
C PRO A 265 11.70 -16.34 -4.15
N VAL A 266 11.25 -15.41 -3.31
CA VAL A 266 12.10 -14.74 -2.31
C VAL A 266 12.55 -15.78 -1.28
N VAL A 267 13.85 -15.85 -0.99
CA VAL A 267 14.40 -16.87 -0.10
C VAL A 267 14.53 -16.28 1.31
N VAL A 268 13.62 -16.69 2.20
CA VAL A 268 13.53 -16.19 3.59
C VAL A 268 14.61 -16.83 4.48
N GLU A 269 15.27 -16.02 5.30
CA GLU A 269 16.16 -16.48 6.39
C GLU A 269 15.55 -16.28 7.78
N ARG A 270 14.78 -15.19 8.00
CA ARG A 270 14.19 -14.84 9.30
C ARG A 270 12.72 -14.45 9.17
N SER A 271 11.94 -14.64 10.23
CA SER A 271 10.58 -14.09 10.36
C SER A 271 10.25 -13.72 11.80
N GLU A 272 9.38 -12.72 12.00
CA GLU A 272 8.96 -12.23 13.33
C GLU A 272 7.75 -11.30 13.19
N GLY A 273 6.67 -11.54 13.96
CA GLY A 273 5.48 -10.67 13.94
C GLY A 273 4.79 -10.65 12.56
N ALA A 274 4.61 -9.46 11.99
CA ALA A 274 4.11 -9.27 10.64
C ALA A 274 5.18 -9.46 9.53
N TYR A 275 6.43 -9.74 9.89
CA TYR A 275 7.57 -9.50 9.00
C TYR A 275 8.37 -10.75 8.60
N LEU A 276 8.96 -10.67 7.40
CA LEU A 276 9.98 -11.57 6.87
C LEU A 276 11.29 -10.80 6.64
N TRP A 277 12.42 -11.51 6.68
CA TRP A 277 13.69 -11.06 6.14
C TRP A 277 14.24 -12.11 5.18
N ASP A 278 14.65 -11.68 3.98
CA ASP A 278 15.30 -12.56 3.01
C ASP A 278 16.82 -12.70 3.26
N VAL A 279 17.44 -13.62 2.54
CA VAL A 279 18.89 -13.87 2.53
C VAL A 279 19.73 -12.69 2.01
N ASP A 280 19.07 -11.66 1.49
CA ASP A 280 19.65 -10.40 1.02
C ASP A 280 19.54 -9.29 2.09
N GLY A 281 18.91 -9.60 3.24
CA GLY A 281 18.72 -8.69 4.38
C GLY A 281 17.47 -7.81 4.31
N ASN A 282 16.67 -7.90 3.24
CA ASN A 282 15.50 -7.04 3.06
C ASN A 282 14.38 -7.43 4.01
N ARG A 283 13.84 -6.47 4.78
CA ARG A 283 12.57 -6.64 5.51
C ARG A 283 11.39 -6.57 4.53
N TYR A 284 10.39 -7.43 4.76
CA TYR A 284 9.08 -7.34 4.13
C TYR A 284 7.95 -7.37 5.17
N ILE A 285 6.88 -6.63 4.93
CA ILE A 285 5.55 -6.86 5.53
C ILE A 285 4.94 -8.04 4.79
N ASP A 286 4.57 -9.11 5.51
CA ASP A 286 4.06 -10.35 4.90
C ASP A 286 2.54 -10.36 4.81
N LEU A 287 2.00 -10.30 3.60
CA LEU A 287 0.57 -10.47 3.33
C LEU A 287 0.24 -11.90 2.84
N LEU A 288 1.24 -12.74 2.56
CA LEU A 288 1.04 -14.14 2.19
C LEU A 288 0.85 -15.03 3.44
N ASN A 289 1.54 -14.71 4.54
CA ASN A 289 1.41 -15.32 5.86
C ASN A 289 1.45 -16.85 5.84
N GLY A 290 2.40 -17.41 5.07
CA GLY A 290 2.57 -18.85 4.90
C GLY A 290 1.40 -19.56 4.18
N PHE A 291 0.62 -18.83 3.37
CA PHE A 291 -0.65 -19.28 2.78
C PHE A 291 -1.78 -19.49 3.82
N GLY A 292 -1.75 -18.72 4.91
CA GLY A 292 -2.82 -18.64 5.92
C GLY A 292 -2.63 -19.30 7.31
N PRO A 293 -1.60 -20.09 7.66
CA PRO A 293 -1.44 -20.63 9.02
C PRO A 293 -1.03 -19.59 10.06
N ASN A 294 -0.31 -18.54 9.69
CA ASN A 294 0.35 -17.63 10.62
C ASN A 294 -0.59 -16.53 11.14
N PHE A 295 -1.84 -16.87 11.50
CA PHE A 295 -2.86 -15.90 11.95
C PHE A 295 -2.44 -15.07 13.18
N PHE A 296 -1.57 -15.61 14.02
CA PHE A 296 -1.00 -14.91 15.19
C PHE A 296 0.31 -14.15 14.88
N GLY A 297 0.69 -14.06 13.60
CA GLY A 297 2.03 -13.62 13.17
C GLY A 297 3.07 -14.73 13.21
N HIS A 298 4.24 -14.44 12.66
CA HIS A 298 5.42 -15.31 12.69
C HIS A 298 6.02 -15.37 14.08
N ARG A 299 6.37 -16.59 14.55
CA ARG A 299 7.01 -16.84 15.86
C ARG A 299 6.24 -16.22 17.05
N ALA A 300 4.91 -16.26 17.00
CA ALA A 300 4.03 -15.80 18.08
C ALA A 300 4.49 -16.32 19.46
N PRO A 301 4.76 -15.46 20.47
CA PRO A 301 5.53 -15.84 21.66
C PRO A 301 4.97 -17.05 22.42
N PHE A 302 3.65 -17.16 22.56
CA PHE A 302 3.01 -18.28 23.26
C PHE A 302 3.15 -19.62 22.53
N VAL A 303 3.29 -19.61 21.19
CA VAL A 303 3.57 -20.82 20.39
C VAL A 303 5.03 -21.22 20.53
N VAL A 304 5.95 -20.26 20.45
CA VAL A 304 7.39 -20.51 20.64
C VAL A 304 7.69 -21.06 22.03
N GLU A 305 7.03 -20.53 23.06
CA GLU A 305 7.16 -21.00 24.44
C GLU A 305 6.59 -22.42 24.62
N ALA A 306 5.43 -22.73 24.04
CA ALA A 306 4.86 -24.08 24.08
C ALA A 306 5.72 -25.10 23.34
N LEU A 307 6.36 -24.71 22.22
CA LEU A 307 7.29 -25.55 21.48
C LEU A 307 8.60 -25.78 22.24
N ARG A 308 9.15 -24.76 22.92
CA ARG A 308 10.35 -24.90 23.77
C ARG A 308 10.13 -25.91 24.89
N ARG A 309 9.07 -25.73 25.70
CA ARG A 309 8.74 -26.65 26.79
C ARG A 309 8.57 -28.08 26.30
N GLN A 310 7.91 -28.27 25.15
CA GLN A 310 7.73 -29.61 24.56
C GLN A 310 9.03 -30.18 23.95
N LEU A 311 10.04 -29.37 23.61
CA LEU A 311 11.38 -29.87 23.27
C LEU A 311 12.15 -30.30 24.54
N ASP A 312 12.00 -29.57 25.64
CA ASP A 312 12.61 -29.89 26.94
C ASP A 312 11.97 -31.15 27.58
N ASP A 313 10.66 -31.33 27.43
CA ASP A 313 9.88 -32.48 27.93
C ASP A 313 10.09 -33.78 27.12
N GLY A 314 10.53 -33.70 25.87
CA GLY A 314 10.61 -34.83 24.92
C GLY A 314 9.51 -34.82 23.84
N PHE A 315 9.73 -35.52 22.73
CA PHE A 315 8.85 -35.50 21.55
C PHE A 315 8.71 -36.86 20.86
N GLU A 316 8.63 -37.93 21.64
CA GLU A 316 8.68 -39.32 21.20
C GLU A 316 7.53 -39.68 20.25
N VAL A 317 7.88 -40.37 19.16
CA VAL A 317 6.92 -40.86 18.16
C VAL A 317 6.65 -42.34 18.39
N GLY A 318 5.37 -42.71 18.52
CA GLY A 318 4.91 -44.06 18.81
C GLY A 318 4.00 -44.11 20.04
N PRO A 319 4.49 -43.70 21.24
CA PRO A 319 3.65 -43.46 22.41
C PRO A 319 2.61 -42.36 22.18
N GLN A 320 1.60 -42.28 23.04
CA GLN A 320 0.61 -41.19 23.01
C GLN A 320 1.09 -39.99 23.86
N SER A 321 1.15 -38.81 23.24
CA SER A 321 1.40 -37.55 23.96
C SER A 321 0.29 -37.29 24.99
N PRO A 322 0.62 -36.96 26.26
CA PRO A 322 -0.39 -36.76 27.32
C PRO A 322 -1.31 -35.57 27.02
N ILE A 323 -0.78 -34.51 26.41
CA ILE A 323 -1.51 -33.28 26.12
C ILE A 323 -2.50 -33.38 24.94
N ALA A 324 -2.51 -34.50 24.22
CA ALA A 324 -3.40 -34.71 23.06
C ALA A 324 -4.89 -34.80 23.45
N GLY A 325 -5.20 -35.24 24.68
CA GLY A 325 -6.56 -35.24 25.22
C GLY A 325 -7.03 -33.82 25.61
N GLU A 326 -6.14 -33.03 26.22
CA GLU A 326 -6.43 -31.63 26.60
C GLU A 326 -6.66 -30.75 25.38
N ALA A 327 -5.80 -30.88 24.36
CA ALA A 327 -5.97 -30.18 23.08
C ALA A 327 -7.31 -30.55 22.43
N ALA A 328 -7.74 -31.81 22.52
CA ALA A 328 -9.00 -32.28 21.94
C ALA A 328 -10.22 -31.72 22.70
N ALA A 329 -10.13 -31.61 24.03
CA ALA A 329 -11.17 -31.00 24.85
C ALA A 329 -11.35 -29.50 24.52
N LEU A 330 -10.24 -28.73 24.48
CA LEU A 330 -10.27 -27.31 24.09
C LEU A 330 -10.78 -27.10 22.66
N PHE A 331 -10.42 -28.00 21.74
CA PHE A 331 -10.92 -27.96 20.36
C PHE A 331 -12.44 -28.17 20.31
N CYS A 332 -12.95 -29.19 20.99
CA CYS A 332 -14.39 -29.50 21.01
C CYS A 332 -15.20 -28.39 21.69
N GLU A 333 -14.66 -27.78 22.75
CA GLU A 333 -15.27 -26.64 23.44
C GLU A 333 -15.41 -25.41 22.54
N LEU A 334 -14.38 -25.06 21.76
CA LEU A 334 -14.39 -23.89 20.88
C LEU A 334 -15.22 -24.09 19.60
N THR A 335 -15.31 -25.32 19.09
CA THR A 335 -16.01 -25.65 17.84
C THR A 335 -17.43 -26.18 18.04
N GLY A 336 -17.79 -26.60 19.25
CA GLY A 336 -19.06 -27.28 19.56
C GLY A 336 -19.17 -28.70 19.00
N MET A 337 -18.09 -29.27 18.44
CA MET A 337 -18.04 -30.64 17.91
C MET A 337 -17.96 -31.69 19.03
N ASP A 338 -18.51 -32.88 18.78
CA ASP A 338 -18.62 -33.92 19.83
C ASP A 338 -17.30 -34.68 20.05
N ARG A 339 -16.53 -34.88 18.97
CA ARG A 339 -15.25 -35.60 18.96
C ARG A 339 -14.34 -35.00 17.89
N VAL A 340 -13.03 -35.10 18.10
CA VAL A 340 -11.98 -34.73 17.15
C VAL A 340 -10.88 -35.80 17.11
N THR A 341 -10.29 -36.00 15.94
CA THR A 341 -9.01 -36.71 15.77
C THR A 341 -8.03 -35.84 14.99
N TRP A 342 -6.75 -36.13 15.13
CA TRP A 342 -5.65 -35.36 14.58
C TRP A 342 -5.04 -36.07 13.37
N VAL A 343 -4.48 -35.31 12.44
CA VAL A 343 -3.76 -35.79 11.24
C VAL A 343 -2.57 -34.85 10.95
N ASN A 344 -1.73 -35.15 9.94
CA ASN A 344 -0.55 -34.34 9.64
C ASN A 344 -0.88 -33.11 8.76
N THR A 345 -1.90 -33.19 7.90
CA THR A 345 -2.22 -32.13 6.92
C THR A 345 -3.72 -31.98 6.67
N GLY A 346 -4.13 -30.84 6.09
CA GLY A 346 -5.51 -30.65 5.61
C GLY A 346 -5.94 -31.66 4.53
N SER A 347 -5.02 -32.05 3.64
CA SER A 347 -5.30 -33.08 2.61
C SER A 347 -5.61 -34.45 3.24
N GLU A 348 -4.87 -34.85 4.27
CA GLU A 348 -5.18 -36.06 5.05
C GLU A 348 -6.53 -35.94 5.78
N ALA A 349 -6.85 -34.74 6.29
CA ALA A 349 -8.10 -34.51 7.02
C ALA A 349 -9.31 -34.72 6.10
N VAL A 350 -9.26 -34.19 4.88
CA VAL A 350 -10.30 -34.38 3.87
C VAL A 350 -10.36 -35.83 3.39
N GLN A 351 -9.21 -36.46 3.12
CA GLN A 351 -9.16 -37.87 2.72
C GLN A 351 -9.79 -38.78 3.79
N ALA A 352 -9.52 -38.50 5.06
CA ALA A 352 -10.13 -39.19 6.18
C ALA A 352 -11.64 -38.91 6.27
N ALA A 353 -12.09 -37.66 6.13
CA ALA A 353 -13.51 -37.31 6.16
C ALA A 353 -14.33 -38.01 5.05
N MET A 354 -13.79 -38.10 3.83
CA MET A 354 -14.39 -38.89 2.74
C MET A 354 -14.50 -40.38 3.12
N ARG A 355 -13.45 -40.96 3.71
CA ARG A 355 -13.43 -42.37 4.10
C ARG A 355 -14.41 -42.68 5.24
N VAL A 356 -14.51 -41.79 6.22
CA VAL A 356 -15.53 -41.84 7.29
C VAL A 356 -16.94 -41.84 6.68
N ALA A 357 -17.23 -40.89 5.79
CA ALA A 357 -18.56 -40.79 5.18
C ALA A 357 -18.96 -42.03 4.36
N ARG A 358 -18.03 -42.57 3.56
CA ARG A 358 -18.25 -43.84 2.84
C ARG A 358 -18.50 -45.01 3.81
N THR A 359 -17.77 -45.07 4.91
CA THR A 359 -17.90 -46.12 5.94
C THR A 359 -19.24 -46.08 6.66
N VAL A 360 -19.78 -44.88 6.97
CA VAL A 360 -21.09 -44.74 7.64
C VAL A 360 -22.26 -44.93 6.68
N THR A 361 -22.17 -44.45 5.44
CA THR A 361 -23.28 -44.47 4.48
C THR A 361 -23.35 -45.74 3.62
N GLY A 362 -22.25 -46.46 3.45
CA GLY A 362 -22.14 -47.56 2.48
C GLY A 362 -22.23 -47.11 1.01
N ARG A 363 -22.12 -45.81 0.74
CA ARG A 363 -22.20 -45.19 -0.60
C ARG A 363 -20.80 -44.79 -1.08
N ASP A 364 -20.61 -44.67 -2.40
CA ASP A 364 -19.30 -44.34 -3.00
C ASP A 364 -19.12 -42.88 -3.41
N LYS A 365 -20.17 -42.21 -3.90
CA LYS A 365 -20.01 -40.93 -4.60
C LYS A 365 -19.83 -39.77 -3.64
N ALA A 366 -19.01 -38.81 -4.06
CA ALA A 366 -18.71 -37.60 -3.35
C ALA A 366 -18.99 -36.39 -4.26
N VAL A 367 -19.65 -35.36 -3.71
CA VAL A 367 -19.92 -34.10 -4.39
C VAL A 367 -18.94 -33.05 -3.90
N CYS A 368 -18.38 -32.26 -4.81
CA CYS A 368 -17.65 -31.03 -4.49
C CYS A 368 -18.03 -29.92 -5.47
N PHE A 369 -17.60 -28.69 -5.20
CA PHE A 369 -18.01 -27.53 -5.98
C PHE A 369 -16.88 -26.94 -6.82
N ALA A 370 -17.22 -26.46 -8.02
CA ALA A 370 -16.30 -25.83 -8.94
C ALA A 370 -15.65 -24.59 -8.30
N GLY A 371 -14.32 -24.50 -8.37
CA GLY A 371 -13.53 -23.44 -7.74
C GLY A 371 -13.06 -23.74 -6.32
N SER A 372 -13.55 -24.80 -5.66
CA SER A 372 -13.10 -25.20 -4.32
C SER A 372 -11.77 -25.96 -4.36
N TYR A 373 -10.99 -25.84 -3.27
CA TYR A 373 -9.74 -26.57 -3.06
C TYR A 373 -9.78 -27.43 -1.79
N HIS A 374 -9.63 -28.75 -1.97
CA HIS A 374 -9.81 -29.76 -0.92
C HIS A 374 -8.56 -30.63 -0.67
N GLY A 375 -7.38 -30.13 -1.02
CA GLY A 375 -6.11 -30.85 -0.92
C GLY A 375 -5.60 -31.36 -2.27
N ASN A 376 -4.72 -32.37 -2.22
CA ASN A 376 -3.88 -32.78 -3.34
C ASN A 376 -3.75 -34.31 -3.54
N PHE A 377 -4.79 -35.08 -3.19
CA PHE A 377 -4.89 -36.51 -3.52
C PHE A 377 -5.85 -36.73 -4.70
N ASP A 378 -5.69 -37.83 -5.44
CA ASP A 378 -6.24 -37.99 -6.79
C ASP A 378 -7.75 -37.71 -6.94
N GLU A 379 -8.57 -38.15 -5.98
CA GLU A 379 -10.03 -37.96 -6.08
C GLU A 379 -10.40 -36.47 -6.12
N VAL A 380 -9.81 -35.62 -5.26
CA VAL A 380 -10.16 -34.19 -5.18
C VAL A 380 -9.52 -33.32 -6.27
N LEU A 381 -8.62 -33.88 -7.09
CA LEU A 381 -7.97 -33.19 -8.20
C LEU A 381 -8.85 -33.22 -9.47
N VAL A 382 -10.05 -32.61 -9.34
CA VAL A 382 -11.10 -32.58 -10.36
C VAL A 382 -11.48 -31.18 -10.84
N GLY A 383 -12.09 -31.13 -12.02
CA GLY A 383 -12.72 -29.95 -12.63
C GLY A 383 -14.05 -30.30 -13.31
N ARG A 384 -14.85 -29.29 -13.60
CA ARG A 384 -16.16 -29.42 -14.26
C ARG A 384 -16.00 -29.53 -15.78
N ALA A 385 -16.63 -30.52 -16.40
CA ALA A 385 -16.72 -30.63 -17.86
C ALA A 385 -17.66 -29.55 -18.44
N PRO A 386 -17.32 -28.85 -19.54
CA PRO A 386 -18.13 -27.73 -20.02
C PRO A 386 -19.53 -28.07 -20.55
N THR A 387 -19.71 -29.20 -21.24
CA THR A 387 -20.85 -29.37 -22.18
C THR A 387 -21.50 -30.77 -22.24
N ALA A 388 -21.04 -31.77 -21.49
CA ALA A 388 -21.49 -33.17 -21.65
C ALA A 388 -22.59 -33.62 -20.65
N PRO A 389 -23.82 -33.93 -21.10
CA PRO A 389 -24.83 -34.56 -20.24
C PRO A 389 -24.36 -35.94 -19.78
N GLY A 390 -24.25 -36.15 -18.46
CA GLY A 390 -23.86 -37.44 -17.87
C GLY A 390 -22.36 -37.64 -17.61
N ARG A 391 -21.48 -36.70 -17.99
CA ARG A 391 -20.07 -36.67 -17.54
C ARG A 391 -19.71 -35.27 -17.05
N SER A 392 -19.99 -34.99 -15.78
CA SER A 392 -19.73 -33.70 -15.12
C SER A 392 -18.26 -33.42 -14.77
N THR A 393 -17.44 -34.47 -14.69
CA THR A 393 -16.18 -34.48 -13.92
C THR A 393 -15.00 -34.92 -14.79
N LEU A 394 -13.90 -34.18 -14.72
CA LEU A 394 -12.61 -34.50 -15.36
C LEU A 394 -11.45 -34.34 -14.36
N PRO A 395 -10.34 -35.09 -14.49
CA PRO A 395 -9.09 -34.78 -13.79
C PRO A 395 -8.60 -33.38 -14.15
N ASN A 396 -8.11 -32.60 -13.18
CA ASN A 396 -7.65 -31.22 -13.40
C ASN A 396 -6.14 -31.08 -13.65
N ALA A 397 -5.37 -32.17 -13.59
CA ALA A 397 -3.93 -32.19 -13.81
C ALA A 397 -3.45 -33.50 -14.48
N PRO A 398 -2.39 -33.47 -15.31
CA PRO A 398 -1.74 -34.67 -15.80
C PRO A 398 -1.24 -35.58 -14.65
N GLY A 399 -1.26 -36.89 -14.88
CA GLY A 399 -0.86 -37.90 -13.89
C GLY A 399 -2.01 -38.43 -13.02
N VAL A 400 -3.06 -37.64 -12.80
CA VAL A 400 -4.27 -38.05 -12.06
C VAL A 400 -5.11 -39.02 -12.92
N PRO A 401 -5.35 -40.28 -12.51
CA PRO A 401 -6.11 -41.22 -13.31
C PRO A 401 -7.62 -40.89 -13.39
N HIS A 402 -8.22 -41.04 -14.57
CA HIS A 402 -9.69 -40.97 -14.75
C HIS A 402 -10.45 -41.97 -13.86
N ALA A 403 -9.84 -43.12 -13.52
CA ALA A 403 -10.44 -44.09 -12.62
C ALA A 403 -10.58 -43.53 -11.19
N SER A 404 -9.56 -42.84 -10.68
CA SER A 404 -9.55 -42.24 -9.34
C SER A 404 -10.62 -41.14 -9.18
N THR A 405 -10.86 -40.37 -10.25
CA THR A 405 -11.85 -39.27 -10.24
C THR A 405 -13.29 -39.73 -10.52
N SER A 406 -13.51 -41.02 -10.85
CA SER A 406 -14.82 -41.57 -11.23
C SER A 406 -15.89 -41.58 -10.14
N ASN A 407 -15.51 -41.33 -8.88
CA ASN A 407 -16.42 -41.19 -7.75
C ASN A 407 -16.80 -39.73 -7.42
N MET A 408 -16.19 -38.74 -8.09
CA MET A 408 -16.48 -37.33 -7.85
C MET A 408 -17.55 -36.75 -8.77
N ILE A 409 -18.34 -35.84 -8.22
CA ILE A 409 -19.38 -35.07 -8.91
C ILE A 409 -19.08 -33.58 -8.68
N VAL A 410 -18.64 -32.86 -9.72
CA VAL A 410 -18.31 -31.42 -9.62
C VAL A 410 -19.51 -30.56 -10.01
N LEU A 411 -20.04 -29.79 -9.05
CA LEU A 411 -21.24 -28.96 -9.23
C LEU A 411 -20.96 -27.45 -9.13
N GLU A 412 -21.94 -26.63 -9.49
CA GLU A 412 -21.83 -25.17 -9.48
C GLU A 412 -22.22 -24.60 -8.11
N TYR A 413 -21.28 -23.92 -7.44
CA TYR A 413 -21.45 -23.48 -6.06
C TYR A 413 -22.54 -22.40 -5.93
N GLY A 414 -23.45 -22.56 -4.98
CA GLY A 414 -24.52 -21.59 -4.74
C GLY A 414 -25.70 -21.66 -5.72
N SER A 415 -25.81 -22.70 -6.56
CA SER A 415 -26.86 -22.83 -7.57
C SER A 415 -27.97 -23.81 -7.17
N ASP A 416 -29.23 -23.47 -7.49
CA ASP A 416 -30.38 -24.37 -7.25
C ASP A 416 -30.25 -25.69 -8.02
N SER A 417 -29.73 -25.64 -9.26
CA SER A 417 -29.43 -26.83 -10.07
C SER A 417 -28.46 -27.81 -9.39
N ALA A 418 -27.57 -27.35 -8.50
CA ALA A 418 -26.73 -28.24 -7.72
C ALA A 418 -27.51 -28.93 -6.59
N LEU A 419 -28.50 -28.26 -5.98
CA LEU A 419 -29.40 -28.87 -5.01
C LEU A 419 -30.30 -29.92 -5.69
N GLU A 420 -30.82 -29.62 -6.88
CA GLU A 420 -31.61 -30.56 -7.69
C GLU A 420 -30.80 -31.80 -8.09
N GLU A 421 -29.54 -31.64 -8.49
CA GLU A 421 -28.63 -32.75 -8.82
C GLU A 421 -28.33 -33.64 -7.60
N ILE A 422 -28.03 -33.03 -6.44
CA ILE A 422 -27.80 -33.74 -5.18
C ILE A 422 -29.07 -34.50 -4.76
N GLN A 423 -30.26 -33.88 -4.84
CA GLN A 423 -31.52 -34.55 -4.50
C GLN A 423 -31.85 -35.70 -5.47
N ARG A 424 -31.58 -35.54 -6.77
CA ARG A 424 -31.85 -36.59 -7.78
C ARG A 424 -30.96 -37.82 -7.62
N ARG A 425 -29.80 -37.68 -6.98
CA ARG A 425 -28.78 -38.74 -6.82
C ARG A 425 -28.48 -39.06 -5.35
N ALA A 426 -29.38 -38.68 -4.45
CA ALA A 426 -29.23 -38.78 -3.00
C ALA A 426 -28.73 -40.16 -2.52
N ASP A 427 -29.28 -41.25 -3.09
CA ASP A 427 -28.93 -42.62 -2.73
C ASP A 427 -27.52 -43.05 -3.13
N GLU A 428 -26.88 -42.36 -4.08
CA GLU A 428 -25.50 -42.62 -4.51
C GLU A 428 -24.45 -41.89 -3.66
N ILE A 429 -24.84 -40.79 -3.01
CA ILE A 429 -23.92 -39.79 -2.45
C ILE A 429 -23.64 -40.08 -0.96
N ALA A 430 -22.38 -40.38 -0.65
CA ALA A 430 -21.89 -40.50 0.71
C ALA A 430 -21.69 -39.13 1.38
N ILE A 431 -21.14 -38.18 0.63
CA ILE A 431 -20.61 -36.92 1.17
C ILE A 431 -20.84 -35.75 0.19
N VAL A 432 -21.24 -34.59 0.72
CA VAL A 432 -21.13 -33.30 0.01
C VAL A 432 -20.07 -32.47 0.72
N MET A 433 -18.99 -32.16 0.00
CA MET A 433 -17.83 -31.41 0.46
C MET A 433 -17.98 -29.93 0.06
N VAL A 434 -17.80 -29.05 1.03
CA VAL A 434 -17.99 -27.60 0.89
C VAL A 434 -16.75 -26.86 1.41
N GLU A 435 -16.12 -26.02 0.59
CA GLU A 435 -15.22 -24.96 1.08
C GLU A 435 -16.13 -23.74 1.40
N PRO A 436 -16.47 -23.45 2.67
CA PRO A 436 -17.65 -22.63 2.99
C PRO A 436 -17.56 -21.18 2.48
N VAL A 437 -16.35 -20.66 2.40
CA VAL A 437 -16.00 -19.47 1.62
C VAL A 437 -14.78 -19.85 0.78
N GLN A 438 -14.93 -19.87 -0.54
CA GLN A 438 -13.87 -20.30 -1.44
C GLN A 438 -12.67 -19.34 -1.34
N SER A 439 -11.47 -19.90 -1.19
CA SER A 439 -10.21 -19.18 -1.01
C SER A 439 -9.93 -18.07 -2.05
N ARG A 440 -10.46 -18.22 -3.27
CA ARG A 440 -10.34 -17.26 -4.39
C ARG A 440 -11.59 -16.42 -4.66
N ARG A 441 -12.67 -16.67 -3.91
CA ARG A 441 -13.92 -15.89 -3.96
C ARG A 441 -14.43 -15.54 -2.54
N PRO A 442 -13.65 -14.81 -1.73
CA PRO A 442 -14.08 -14.41 -0.38
C PRO A 442 -15.36 -13.53 -0.38
N ASP A 443 -15.61 -12.83 -1.48
CA ASP A 443 -16.84 -12.13 -1.85
C ASP A 443 -18.09 -13.03 -1.89
N PHE A 444 -17.95 -14.29 -2.32
CA PHE A 444 -19.09 -15.18 -2.59
C PHE A 444 -19.48 -16.00 -1.35
N ARG A 445 -20.54 -15.57 -0.66
CA ARG A 445 -20.95 -16.09 0.67
C ARG A 445 -22.41 -16.59 0.67
N PRO A 446 -22.73 -17.73 0.04
CA PRO A 446 -24.10 -18.12 -0.31
C PRO A 446 -24.86 -18.78 0.87
N LYS A 447 -25.17 -18.00 1.92
CA LYS A 447 -25.79 -18.50 3.18
C LYS A 447 -27.08 -19.29 2.96
N ALA A 448 -27.99 -18.81 2.13
CA ALA A 448 -29.26 -19.49 1.85
C ALA A 448 -29.06 -20.87 1.20
N PHE A 449 -28.13 -20.98 0.24
CA PHE A 449 -27.77 -22.25 -0.39
C PHE A 449 -27.18 -23.24 0.63
N LEU A 450 -26.29 -22.79 1.53
CA LEU A 450 -25.70 -23.66 2.54
C LEU A 450 -26.72 -24.16 3.58
N GLN A 451 -27.69 -23.33 3.95
CA GLN A 451 -28.80 -23.71 4.82
C GLN A 451 -29.74 -24.71 4.13
N ALA A 452 -30.08 -24.48 2.86
CA ALA A 452 -30.86 -25.42 2.04
C ALA A 452 -30.12 -26.75 1.82
N LEU A 453 -28.83 -26.71 1.53
CA LEU A 453 -27.96 -27.88 1.41
C LEU A 453 -27.86 -28.68 2.71
N ARG A 454 -27.80 -28.00 3.88
CA ARG A 454 -27.80 -28.71 5.16
C ARG A 454 -29.11 -29.47 5.39
N LYS A 455 -30.25 -28.84 5.09
CA LYS A 455 -31.55 -29.51 5.16
C LYS A 455 -31.58 -30.72 4.22
N LEU A 456 -31.20 -30.53 2.96
CA LEU A 456 -31.17 -31.56 1.92
C LEU A 456 -30.30 -32.76 2.32
N THR A 457 -29.09 -32.53 2.82
CA THR A 457 -28.18 -33.59 3.27
C THR A 457 -28.75 -34.39 4.45
N ALA A 458 -29.32 -33.70 5.45
CA ALA A 458 -29.94 -34.34 6.61
C ALA A 458 -31.18 -35.18 6.25
N GLU A 459 -32.06 -34.68 5.38
CA GLU A 459 -33.27 -35.40 4.94
C GLU A 459 -32.94 -36.67 4.12
N ASN A 460 -31.78 -36.73 3.47
CA ASN A 460 -31.35 -37.82 2.59
C ASN A 460 -30.23 -38.72 3.18
N SER A 461 -29.89 -38.52 4.46
CA SER A 461 -28.80 -39.23 5.16
C SER A 461 -27.44 -39.14 4.42
N ILE A 462 -27.15 -37.99 3.82
CA ILE A 462 -25.87 -37.67 3.17
C ILE A 462 -25.00 -36.91 4.18
N VAL A 463 -23.70 -37.20 4.27
CA VAL A 463 -22.78 -36.47 5.16
C VAL A 463 -22.50 -35.08 4.58
N LEU A 464 -22.85 -34.01 5.30
CA LEU A 464 -22.34 -32.67 4.99
C LEU A 464 -20.94 -32.48 5.59
N HIS A 465 -19.97 -32.19 4.74
CA HIS A 465 -18.60 -31.86 5.12
C HIS A 465 -18.29 -30.39 4.87
N PHE A 466 -17.84 -29.68 5.90
CA PHE A 466 -17.28 -28.33 5.79
C PHE A 466 -15.76 -28.37 5.89
N ASP A 467 -15.08 -27.88 4.85
CA ASP A 467 -13.63 -27.75 4.83
C ASP A 467 -13.18 -26.42 5.44
N GLU A 468 -13.01 -26.44 6.76
CA GLU A 468 -12.62 -25.30 7.59
C GLU A 468 -11.09 -25.13 7.68
N VAL A 469 -10.30 -25.76 6.79
CA VAL A 469 -8.83 -25.68 6.71
C VAL A 469 -8.31 -24.27 6.33
N ILE A 470 -9.20 -23.34 5.93
CA ILE A 470 -8.94 -21.90 5.77
C ILE A 470 -9.74 -21.07 6.78
N THR A 471 -11.04 -21.37 6.92
CA THR A 471 -12.02 -20.52 7.62
C THR A 471 -12.08 -20.77 9.14
N GLY A 472 -11.75 -21.99 9.57
CA GLY A 472 -11.78 -22.41 10.97
C GLY A 472 -10.81 -21.58 11.81
N PHE A 473 -11.29 -21.07 12.94
CA PHE A 473 -10.58 -20.14 13.84
C PHE A 473 -10.19 -18.78 13.22
N ARG A 474 -10.25 -18.61 11.90
CA ARG A 474 -9.89 -17.37 11.18
C ARG A 474 -11.03 -16.35 11.12
N ILE A 475 -12.27 -16.79 10.88
CA ILE A 475 -13.45 -15.90 10.89
C ILE A 475 -13.81 -15.51 12.33
N GLY A 476 -13.75 -16.51 13.21
CA GLY A 476 -14.09 -16.45 14.63
C GLY A 476 -13.86 -17.83 15.25
N PRO A 477 -13.99 -17.98 16.59
CA PRO A 477 -13.71 -19.25 17.28
C PRO A 477 -14.49 -20.45 16.73
N GLY A 478 -15.77 -20.27 16.38
CA GLY A 478 -16.65 -21.30 15.81
C GLY A 478 -16.62 -21.46 14.28
N GLY A 479 -15.65 -20.83 13.59
CA GLY A 479 -15.47 -20.96 12.13
C GLY A 479 -16.65 -20.47 11.27
N ALA A 480 -16.70 -20.97 10.04
CA ALA A 480 -17.77 -20.67 9.08
C ALA A 480 -19.10 -21.31 9.47
N GLN A 481 -19.09 -22.42 10.21
CA GLN A 481 -20.31 -23.06 10.72
C GLN A 481 -21.11 -22.11 11.63
N ALA A 482 -20.44 -21.38 12.52
CA ALA A 482 -21.08 -20.36 13.36
C ALA A 482 -21.63 -19.18 12.52
N TYR A 483 -20.86 -18.70 11.54
CA TYR A 483 -21.26 -17.59 10.66
C TYR A 483 -22.50 -17.90 9.79
N TYR A 484 -22.56 -19.11 9.24
CA TYR A 484 -23.68 -19.55 8.39
C TYR A 484 -24.87 -20.12 9.18
N GLU A 485 -24.75 -20.33 10.49
CA GLU A 485 -25.70 -21.07 11.32
C GLU A 485 -25.95 -22.50 10.80
N VAL A 486 -24.89 -23.13 10.27
CA VAL A 486 -24.92 -24.48 9.69
C VAL A 486 -23.93 -25.36 10.43
N ARG A 487 -24.42 -26.31 11.23
CA ARG A 487 -23.60 -27.39 11.81
C ARG A 487 -23.44 -28.52 10.80
N ALA A 488 -22.21 -28.77 10.38
CA ALA A 488 -21.85 -29.89 9.52
C ALA A 488 -21.91 -31.23 10.29
N ASP A 489 -21.96 -32.34 9.56
CA ASP A 489 -21.83 -33.68 10.15
C ASP A 489 -20.39 -33.96 10.58
N ILE A 490 -19.47 -33.52 9.73
CA ILE A 490 -18.02 -33.61 9.86
C ILE A 490 -17.36 -32.34 9.30
N ALA A 491 -16.24 -31.91 9.86
CA ALA A 491 -15.50 -30.74 9.40
C ALA A 491 -13.99 -30.97 9.53
N THR A 492 -13.22 -30.37 8.61
CA THR A 492 -11.76 -30.52 8.54
C THR A 492 -11.07 -29.21 8.86
N TYR A 493 -9.97 -29.27 9.61
CA TYR A 493 -9.26 -28.10 10.12
C TYR A 493 -7.75 -28.27 9.94
N GLY A 494 -7.01 -27.17 10.03
CA GLY A 494 -5.56 -27.13 9.88
C GLY A 494 -5.06 -25.69 9.96
N LYS A 495 -3.94 -25.39 9.32
CA LYS A 495 -3.34 -24.05 9.20
C LYS A 495 -3.25 -23.30 10.54
N VAL A 496 -4.22 -22.42 10.82
CA VAL A 496 -4.31 -21.59 12.04
C VAL A 496 -4.27 -22.44 13.31
N LEU A 497 -4.82 -23.67 13.24
CA LEU A 497 -4.95 -24.62 14.34
C LEU A 497 -3.65 -24.82 15.16
N ALA A 498 -2.46 -24.76 14.56
CA ALA A 498 -1.18 -24.89 15.27
C ALA A 498 -0.15 -23.81 14.91
N GLY A 499 -0.60 -22.61 14.52
CA GLY A 499 0.24 -21.40 14.46
C GLY A 499 1.51 -21.49 13.61
N GLY A 500 1.48 -22.28 12.53
CA GLY A 500 2.63 -22.51 11.63
C GLY A 500 3.18 -23.95 11.64
N MET A 501 2.87 -24.76 12.65
CA MET A 501 3.26 -26.18 12.67
C MET A 501 2.41 -27.04 11.71
N PRO A 502 2.97 -28.09 11.08
CA PRO A 502 2.19 -29.05 10.30
C PRO A 502 1.16 -29.77 11.17
N ILE A 503 -0.12 -29.57 10.85
CA ILE A 503 -1.24 -30.27 11.47
C ILE A 503 -2.46 -30.28 10.54
N GLY A 504 -3.32 -31.28 10.72
CA GLY A 504 -4.74 -31.17 10.43
C GLY A 504 -5.57 -31.81 11.55
N ALA A 505 -6.88 -31.61 11.49
CA ALA A 505 -7.83 -32.32 12.35
C ALA A 505 -9.12 -32.63 11.60
N VAL A 506 -9.78 -33.71 12.01
CA VAL A 506 -11.11 -34.10 11.57
C VAL A 506 -12.00 -34.11 12.81
N ALA A 507 -13.09 -33.37 12.80
CA ALA A 507 -14.03 -33.30 13.92
C ALA A 507 -15.45 -33.46 13.43
N GLY A 508 -16.36 -33.92 14.28
CA GLY A 508 -17.72 -34.21 13.86
C GLY A 508 -18.63 -34.67 15.00
N SER A 509 -19.85 -35.04 14.61
CA SER A 509 -20.81 -35.66 15.52
C SER A 509 -20.44 -37.14 15.77
N LYS A 510 -20.73 -37.67 16.97
CA LYS A 510 -20.19 -38.98 17.44
C LYS A 510 -20.30 -40.11 16.41
N GLN A 511 -21.49 -40.32 15.84
CA GLN A 511 -21.77 -41.41 14.89
C GLN A 511 -20.81 -41.49 13.67
N PHE A 512 -20.18 -40.38 13.29
CA PHE A 512 -19.16 -40.35 12.23
C PHE A 512 -17.76 -40.60 12.79
N MET A 513 -17.43 -39.91 13.89
CA MET A 513 -16.11 -39.97 14.51
C MET A 513 -15.83 -41.31 15.22
N ASP A 514 -16.87 -42.04 15.60
CA ASP A 514 -16.79 -43.39 16.17
C ASP A 514 -16.26 -44.42 15.15
N THR A 515 -16.19 -44.10 13.85
CA THR A 515 -15.54 -44.97 12.84
C THR A 515 -14.01 -45.01 12.94
N PHE A 516 -13.38 -44.12 13.73
CA PHE A 516 -11.92 -44.16 13.96
C PHE A 516 -11.49 -45.16 15.06
N ASP A 517 -12.37 -45.51 16.00
CA ASP A 517 -12.04 -46.34 17.18
C ASP A 517 -13.14 -47.34 17.60
N GLY A 518 -14.25 -47.37 16.88
CA GLY A 518 -15.43 -48.19 17.14
C GLY A 518 -16.39 -47.59 18.18
N GLY A 519 -16.13 -46.37 18.66
CA GLY A 519 -16.98 -45.65 19.61
C GLY A 519 -16.62 -45.87 21.07
N ALA A 520 -17.25 -45.08 21.94
CA ALA A 520 -16.86 -44.96 23.35
C ALA A 520 -17.31 -46.16 24.22
N TRP A 521 -16.35 -46.72 24.95
CA TRP A 521 -16.52 -47.77 25.97
C TRP A 521 -15.79 -47.39 27.27
N ARG A 522 -15.89 -48.21 28.32
CA ARG A 522 -15.37 -47.93 29.67
C ARG A 522 -14.68 -49.14 30.29
N TYR A 523 -13.66 -48.90 31.10
CA TYR A 523 -13.06 -49.92 31.94
C TYR A 523 -13.97 -50.27 33.13
N GLY A 524 -14.08 -51.56 33.45
CA GLY A 524 -14.81 -52.05 34.63
C GLY A 524 -16.31 -52.31 34.42
N ASP A 525 -16.85 -52.09 33.22
CA ASP A 525 -18.17 -52.56 32.81
C ASP A 525 -18.09 -53.47 31.56
N ALA A 526 -19.24 -53.80 30.97
CA ALA A 526 -19.35 -54.70 29.82
C ALA A 526 -19.52 -53.96 28.46
N SER A 527 -19.21 -52.66 28.40
CA SER A 527 -19.23 -51.91 27.15
C SER A 527 -18.04 -52.26 26.25
N ALA A 528 -18.23 -52.16 24.94
CA ALA A 528 -17.25 -52.47 23.92
C ALA A 528 -17.44 -51.55 22.71
N PRO A 529 -16.43 -51.39 21.84
CA PRO A 529 -16.61 -50.73 20.55
C PRO A 529 -17.67 -51.46 19.71
N THR A 530 -18.58 -50.71 19.09
CA THR A 530 -19.73 -51.24 18.33
C THR A 530 -19.93 -50.60 16.95
N ALA A 531 -19.28 -49.48 16.65
CA ALA A 531 -19.32 -48.86 15.33
C ALA A 531 -18.38 -49.57 14.34
N GLY A 532 -18.75 -49.56 13.06
CA GLY A 532 -17.90 -50.07 11.97
C GLY A 532 -16.66 -49.18 11.79
N VAL A 533 -15.46 -49.75 11.87
CA VAL A 533 -14.21 -49.00 11.83
C VAL A 533 -13.62 -48.87 10.42
N THR A 534 -13.07 -47.71 10.12
CA THR A 534 -12.26 -47.45 8.92
C THR A 534 -10.76 -47.53 9.23
N PHE A 535 -9.94 -47.89 8.25
CA PHE A 535 -8.50 -47.77 8.39
C PHE A 535 -8.05 -46.29 8.26
N PHE A 536 -7.33 -45.81 9.26
CA PHE A 536 -6.56 -44.56 9.21
C PHE A 536 -5.31 -44.68 10.10
N ALA A 537 -4.15 -44.25 9.60
CA ALA A 537 -2.87 -44.28 10.31
C ALA A 537 -1.89 -43.27 9.70
N GLY A 538 -0.85 -42.90 10.45
CA GLY A 538 0.28 -42.11 9.95
C GLY A 538 1.32 -41.87 11.05
N THR A 539 2.61 -41.91 10.70
CA THR A 539 3.72 -41.95 11.68
C THR A 539 3.74 -40.73 12.60
N PHE A 540 3.51 -39.53 12.07
CA PHE A 540 3.58 -38.27 12.84
C PHE A 540 2.21 -37.79 13.35
N VAL A 541 1.17 -38.63 13.25
CA VAL A 541 -0.17 -38.28 13.72
C VAL A 541 -0.16 -38.09 15.24
N ARG A 542 -0.48 -36.87 15.68
CA ARG A 542 -0.34 -36.37 17.06
C ARG A 542 1.12 -36.12 17.52
N HIS A 543 2.02 -35.74 16.61
CA HIS A 543 3.38 -35.32 16.96
C HIS A 543 3.37 -34.32 18.14
N PRO A 544 4.11 -34.55 19.24
CA PRO A 544 3.99 -33.76 20.47
C PRO A 544 4.12 -32.24 20.24
N LEU A 545 5.15 -31.79 19.50
CA LEU A 545 5.33 -30.38 19.12
C LEU A 545 4.11 -29.75 18.42
N ALA A 546 3.47 -30.45 17.48
CA ALA A 546 2.30 -29.93 16.76
C ALA A 546 1.06 -29.85 17.69
N ILE A 547 0.89 -30.83 18.59
CA ILE A 547 -0.16 -30.82 19.62
C ILE A 547 0.09 -29.73 20.67
N ALA A 548 1.34 -29.48 21.07
CA ALA A 548 1.70 -28.40 21.99
C ALA A 548 1.39 -27.03 21.39
N ALA A 549 1.79 -26.79 20.14
CA ALA A 549 1.43 -25.58 19.39
C ALA A 549 -0.10 -25.43 19.23
N ALA A 550 -0.82 -26.53 18.94
CA ALA A 550 -2.28 -26.50 18.83
C ALA A 550 -2.99 -26.18 20.15
N ARG A 551 -2.59 -26.84 21.25
CA ARG A 551 -3.09 -26.56 22.61
C ARG A 551 -2.86 -25.10 22.98
N ALA A 552 -1.70 -24.54 22.65
CA ALA A 552 -1.38 -23.14 22.90
C ALA A 552 -2.23 -22.16 22.08
N CYS A 553 -2.44 -22.42 20.78
CA CYS A 553 -3.32 -21.62 19.92
C CYS A 553 -4.78 -21.64 20.41
N LEU A 554 -5.30 -22.82 20.74
CA LEU A 554 -6.67 -22.98 21.25
C LEU A 554 -6.84 -22.31 22.62
N ALA A 555 -5.89 -22.48 23.55
CA ALA A 555 -5.93 -21.82 24.85
C ALA A 555 -5.84 -20.28 24.73
N TYR A 556 -4.99 -19.76 23.85
CA TYR A 556 -4.87 -18.32 23.61
C TYR A 556 -6.17 -17.73 23.04
N MET A 557 -6.75 -18.37 22.01
CA MET A 557 -8.04 -17.94 21.43
C MET A 557 -9.19 -18.02 22.44
N LYS A 558 -9.22 -19.05 23.30
CA LYS A 558 -10.20 -19.14 24.40
C LYS A 558 -10.05 -18.00 25.40
N THR A 559 -8.82 -17.55 25.66
CA THR A 559 -8.50 -16.52 26.65
C THR A 559 -8.81 -15.11 26.15
N VAL A 560 -8.51 -14.81 24.87
CA VAL A 560 -8.77 -13.48 24.28
C VAL A 560 -10.20 -13.34 23.75
N GLY A 561 -10.82 -14.45 23.32
CA GLY A 561 -12.17 -14.45 22.77
C GLY A 561 -12.29 -13.81 21.37
N PRO A 562 -13.53 -13.57 20.89
CA PRO A 562 -13.79 -13.10 19.52
C PRO A 562 -13.13 -11.76 19.14
N ALA A 563 -12.85 -10.90 20.14
CA ALA A 563 -12.20 -9.62 19.96
C ALA A 563 -10.85 -9.70 19.22
N LEU A 564 -10.18 -10.86 19.27
CA LEU A 564 -8.97 -11.15 18.49
C LEU A 564 -9.25 -11.13 16.98
N GLN A 565 -10.24 -11.90 16.51
CA GLN A 565 -10.64 -11.90 15.10
C GLN A 565 -11.25 -10.55 14.71
N ASP A 566 -12.11 -9.97 15.55
CA ASP A 566 -12.74 -8.67 15.27
C ASP A 566 -11.71 -7.54 15.08
N GLY A 567 -10.60 -7.57 15.83
CA GLY A 567 -9.48 -6.64 15.68
C GLY A 567 -8.80 -6.75 14.31
N VAL A 568 -8.46 -7.97 13.88
CA VAL A 568 -7.86 -8.20 12.56
C VAL A 568 -8.84 -7.85 11.44
N ASN A 569 -10.11 -8.22 11.58
CA ASN A 569 -11.15 -7.94 10.59
C ASN A 569 -11.29 -6.42 10.32
N ARG A 570 -11.29 -5.57 11.36
CA ARG A 570 -11.30 -4.11 11.20
C ARG A 570 -10.09 -3.56 10.44
N ARG A 571 -8.89 -4.13 10.64
CA ARG A 571 -7.69 -3.76 9.86
C ARG A 571 -7.81 -4.17 8.39
N VAL A 572 -8.47 -5.30 8.11
CA VAL A 572 -8.74 -5.75 6.74
C VAL A 572 -9.76 -4.83 6.06
N ASP A 573 -10.82 -4.42 6.75
CA ASP A 573 -11.79 -3.45 6.23
C ASP A 573 -11.13 -2.09 5.93
N ARG A 574 -10.26 -1.59 6.82
CA ARG A 574 -9.44 -0.37 6.61
C ARG A 574 -8.54 -0.51 5.38
N TYR A 575 -7.79 -1.62 5.29
CA TYR A 575 -6.86 -1.88 4.18
C TYR A 575 -7.60 -2.00 2.84
N ALA A 576 -8.69 -2.77 2.79
CA ALA A 576 -9.49 -2.93 1.58
C ALA A 576 -10.14 -1.62 1.11
N ALA A 577 -10.60 -0.77 2.04
CA ALA A 577 -11.11 0.55 1.71
C ALA A 577 -10.00 1.46 1.11
N GLY A 578 -8.82 1.50 1.72
CA GLY A 578 -7.68 2.28 1.21
C GLY A 578 -7.22 1.81 -0.17
N MET A 579 -7.08 0.50 -0.38
CA MET A 579 -6.71 -0.06 -1.69
C MET A 579 -7.77 0.26 -2.76
N ALA A 580 -9.06 0.20 -2.43
CA ALA A 580 -10.13 0.58 -3.36
C ALA A 580 -10.14 2.08 -3.71
N GLU A 581 -9.84 2.97 -2.75
CA GLU A 581 -9.65 4.40 -3.02
C GLU A 581 -8.48 4.62 -3.99
N LEU A 582 -7.32 3.99 -3.72
CA LEU A 582 -6.14 4.08 -4.57
C LEU A 582 -6.40 3.54 -6.00
N PHE A 583 -7.05 2.38 -6.13
CA PHE A 583 -7.41 1.83 -7.45
C PHE A 583 -8.31 2.80 -8.22
N SER A 584 -9.31 3.41 -7.55
CA SER A 584 -10.18 4.43 -8.17
C SER A 584 -9.46 5.72 -8.52
N LEU A 585 -8.52 6.18 -7.69
CA LEU A 585 -7.75 7.43 -7.88
C LEU A 585 -6.76 7.31 -9.05
N TYR A 586 -6.13 6.14 -9.19
CA TYR A 586 -5.15 5.85 -10.24
C TYR A 586 -5.77 5.25 -11.51
N GLY A 587 -7.04 4.84 -11.46
CA GLY A 587 -7.79 4.32 -12.61
C GLY A 587 -7.48 2.87 -12.97
N ALA A 588 -6.94 2.09 -12.03
CA ALA A 588 -6.59 0.69 -12.24
C ALA A 588 -7.81 -0.22 -12.00
N ARG A 589 -8.06 -1.16 -12.92
CA ARG A 589 -9.17 -2.14 -12.88
C ARG A 589 -8.86 -3.31 -11.95
N PHE A 590 -8.47 -3.00 -10.72
CA PHE A 590 -8.12 -3.97 -9.69
C PHE A 590 -9.25 -4.10 -8.65
N GLU A 591 -9.43 -5.29 -8.10
CA GLU A 591 -10.34 -5.55 -6.97
C GLU A 591 -9.59 -6.20 -5.82
N LEU A 592 -9.98 -5.90 -4.57
CA LEU A 592 -9.52 -6.63 -3.39
C LEU A 592 -10.72 -7.17 -2.59
N PRO A 593 -11.48 -8.15 -3.12
CA PRO A 593 -12.50 -8.85 -2.35
C PRO A 593 -11.90 -9.53 -1.11
N HIS A 594 -12.60 -9.40 0.02
CA HIS A 594 -12.19 -9.97 1.30
C HIS A 594 -13.37 -10.53 2.12
N PHE A 595 -13.02 -11.34 3.11
CA PHE A 595 -13.92 -11.83 4.15
C PHE A 595 -13.12 -12.20 5.39
N ALA A 596 -13.53 -11.66 6.54
CA ALA A 596 -12.73 -11.67 7.76
C ALA A 596 -11.28 -11.25 7.43
N SER A 597 -10.29 -12.06 7.79
CA SER A 597 -8.87 -11.82 7.52
C SER A 597 -8.31 -12.56 6.30
N GLN A 598 -9.16 -13.01 5.37
CA GLN A 598 -8.79 -13.55 4.06
C GLN A 598 -9.12 -12.54 2.96
N MET A 599 -8.18 -12.35 2.03
CA MET A 599 -8.27 -11.43 0.90
C MET A 599 -7.83 -12.14 -0.39
N PHE A 600 -8.24 -11.63 -1.55
CA PHE A 600 -7.72 -12.08 -2.84
C PHE A 600 -7.60 -10.91 -3.82
N LEU A 601 -6.37 -10.52 -4.19
CA LEU A 601 -6.12 -9.42 -5.10
C LEU A 601 -6.36 -9.85 -6.55
N ARG A 602 -7.30 -9.19 -7.24
CA ARG A 602 -7.65 -9.43 -8.65
C ARG A 602 -7.03 -8.33 -9.52
N THR A 603 -6.00 -8.68 -10.27
CA THR A 603 -5.28 -7.83 -11.23
C THR A 603 -5.77 -7.97 -12.68
N SER A 604 -6.61 -8.97 -12.96
CA SER A 604 -6.98 -9.42 -14.31
C SER A 604 -7.76 -8.42 -15.16
N GLY A 605 -8.27 -7.32 -14.57
CA GLY A 605 -8.91 -6.22 -15.32
C GLY A 605 -7.95 -5.47 -16.25
N GLU A 606 -6.63 -5.52 -15.99
CA GLU A 606 -5.57 -4.96 -16.84
C GLU A 606 -4.78 -6.08 -17.59
N GLY A 607 -5.37 -7.27 -17.72
CA GLY A 607 -4.73 -8.44 -18.33
C GLY A 607 -3.46 -8.87 -17.58
N GLN A 608 -2.46 -9.38 -18.30
CA GLN A 608 -1.21 -9.86 -17.69
C GLN A 608 -0.35 -8.72 -17.11
N ILE A 609 -0.46 -7.50 -17.64
CA ILE A 609 0.31 -6.33 -17.17
C ILE A 609 -0.05 -6.00 -15.71
N GLY A 610 -1.31 -6.21 -15.31
CA GLY A 610 -1.74 -6.01 -13.93
C GLY A 610 -0.94 -6.81 -12.90
N ASP A 611 -0.43 -8.01 -13.26
CA ASP A 611 0.32 -8.86 -12.34
C ASP A 611 1.65 -8.23 -11.88
N LEU A 612 2.21 -7.28 -12.64
CA LEU A 612 3.39 -6.48 -12.25
C LEU A 612 3.21 -5.73 -10.93
N PHE A 613 1.98 -5.40 -10.55
CA PHE A 613 1.68 -4.73 -9.27
C PHE A 613 2.16 -5.56 -8.06
N HIS A 614 2.10 -6.90 -8.15
CA HIS A 614 2.66 -7.79 -7.11
C HIS A 614 4.19 -7.70 -7.04
N TYR A 615 4.88 -7.53 -8.18
CA TYR A 615 6.32 -7.31 -8.23
C TYR A 615 6.72 -5.93 -7.68
N HIS A 616 5.95 -4.87 -7.97
CA HIS A 616 6.16 -3.54 -7.37
C HIS A 616 6.00 -3.53 -5.85
N LEU A 617 5.00 -4.25 -5.32
CA LEU A 617 4.78 -4.39 -3.89
C LEU A 617 5.95 -5.15 -3.23
N ARG A 618 6.37 -6.29 -3.82
CA ARG A 618 7.55 -7.02 -3.36
C ARG A 618 8.82 -6.17 -3.40
N GLU A 619 9.06 -5.44 -4.49
CA GLU A 619 10.18 -4.48 -4.62
C GLU A 619 10.16 -3.42 -3.49
N ARG A 620 8.98 -2.92 -3.12
CA ARG A 620 8.78 -1.94 -2.03
C ARG A 620 8.77 -2.54 -0.62
N GLY A 621 8.93 -3.86 -0.47
CA GLY A 621 8.97 -4.51 0.86
C GLY A 621 7.61 -5.01 1.35
N VAL A 622 6.68 -5.35 0.46
CA VAL A 622 5.40 -5.99 0.78
C VAL A 622 5.35 -7.37 0.11
N HIS A 623 5.47 -8.43 0.90
CA HIS A 623 5.48 -9.80 0.39
C HIS A 623 4.05 -10.30 0.13
N ILE A 624 3.68 -10.35 -1.15
CA ILE A 624 2.42 -10.86 -1.68
C ILE A 624 2.71 -11.63 -2.98
N LEU A 625 1.87 -12.60 -3.35
CA LEU A 625 2.02 -13.39 -4.58
C LEU A 625 0.76 -13.35 -5.45
N GLU A 626 0.96 -13.17 -6.75
CA GLU A 626 -0.09 -13.19 -7.77
C GLU A 626 -0.83 -14.55 -7.83
N ASN A 627 -2.15 -14.51 -8.00
CA ASN A 627 -3.05 -15.69 -8.04
C ASN A 627 -3.15 -16.52 -6.72
N TYR A 628 -2.57 -16.04 -5.60
CA TYR A 628 -2.73 -16.63 -4.27
C TYR A 628 -3.59 -15.75 -3.35
N PRO A 629 -4.35 -16.34 -2.40
CA PRO A 629 -5.00 -15.57 -1.35
C PRO A 629 -3.98 -14.94 -0.40
N SER A 630 -4.26 -13.71 0.02
CA SER A 630 -3.50 -12.96 1.02
C SER A 630 -4.30 -12.82 2.32
N TYR A 631 -3.62 -12.44 3.40
CA TYR A 631 -4.15 -12.40 4.75
C TYR A 631 -3.51 -11.29 5.56
N LEU A 632 -4.26 -10.72 6.50
CA LEU A 632 -3.70 -10.02 7.65
C LEU A 632 -3.72 -10.94 8.88
N THR A 633 -3.00 -10.54 9.93
CA THR A 633 -2.76 -11.33 11.15
C THR A 633 -2.88 -10.46 12.39
N ALA A 634 -3.02 -11.08 13.56
CA ALA A 634 -3.05 -10.38 14.84
C ALA A 634 -1.76 -9.60 15.16
N ALA A 635 -0.66 -9.88 14.44
CA ALA A 635 0.62 -9.19 14.60
C ALA A 635 0.85 -8.02 13.63
N HIS A 636 -0.06 -7.79 12.66
CA HIS A 636 -0.02 -6.57 11.85
C HIS A 636 -0.53 -5.39 12.69
N ALA A 637 0.28 -4.34 12.80
CA ALA A 637 -0.08 -3.09 13.43
C ALA A 637 -0.98 -2.24 12.50
N ASP A 638 -1.39 -1.05 12.95
CA ASP A 638 -2.15 -0.12 12.11
C ASP A 638 -1.22 0.64 11.14
N GLU A 639 0.03 0.85 11.58
CA GLU A 639 1.13 1.45 10.84
C GLU A 639 1.59 0.56 9.67
N ASP A 640 1.57 -0.77 9.84
CA ASP A 640 1.87 -1.72 8.75
C ASP A 640 0.87 -1.56 7.58
N ILE A 641 -0.38 -1.18 7.88
CA ILE A 641 -1.40 -0.95 6.84
C ILE A 641 -1.08 0.34 6.07
N ASP A 642 -0.63 1.39 6.77
CA ASP A 642 -0.25 2.66 6.13
C ASP A 642 1.04 2.53 5.30
N ASP A 643 2.02 1.75 5.77
CA ASP A 643 3.23 1.41 4.99
C ASP A 643 2.86 0.63 3.71
N VAL A 644 1.96 -0.35 3.80
CA VAL A 644 1.47 -1.11 2.63
C VAL A 644 0.68 -0.22 1.66
N LEU A 645 -0.19 0.67 2.16
CA LEU A 645 -0.94 1.61 1.33
C LEU A 645 -0.01 2.61 0.64
N THR A 646 1.02 3.10 1.33
CA THR A 646 2.06 3.98 0.76
C THR A 646 2.86 3.26 -0.34
N ALA A 647 3.20 1.99 -0.13
CA ALA A 647 3.85 1.16 -1.14
C ALA A 647 2.93 0.89 -2.35
N ALA A 648 1.64 0.67 -2.13
CA ALA A 648 0.64 0.49 -3.18
C ALA A 648 0.43 1.77 -4.01
N GLU A 649 0.33 2.95 -3.37
CA GLU A 649 0.24 4.23 -4.08
C GLU A 649 1.50 4.49 -4.91
N SER A 650 2.69 4.34 -4.31
CA SER A 650 3.97 4.49 -5.02
C SER A 650 4.08 3.59 -6.26
N ALA A 651 3.53 2.38 -6.19
CA ALA A 651 3.46 1.45 -7.32
C ALA A 651 2.45 1.92 -8.39
N LEU A 652 1.23 2.30 -7.98
CA LEU A 652 0.18 2.77 -8.88
C LEU A 652 0.55 4.08 -9.60
N VAL A 653 1.28 4.99 -8.93
CA VAL A 653 1.87 6.19 -9.53
C VAL A 653 2.87 5.82 -10.63
N GLU A 654 3.81 4.90 -10.37
CA GLU A 654 4.82 4.47 -11.33
C GLU A 654 4.17 3.77 -12.54
N MET A 655 3.24 2.84 -12.28
CA MET A 655 2.50 2.10 -13.31
C MET A 655 1.61 3.02 -14.16
N ARG A 656 0.91 3.99 -13.55
CA ARG A 656 0.08 4.96 -14.29
C ARG A 656 0.92 5.89 -15.16
N ARG A 657 2.05 6.40 -14.63
CA ARG A 657 2.97 7.27 -15.37
C ARG A 657 3.50 6.58 -16.64
N ASP A 658 3.85 5.30 -16.53
CA ASP A 658 4.45 4.52 -17.61
C ASP A 658 3.41 3.78 -18.48
N GLY A 659 2.13 4.13 -18.37
CA GLY A 659 1.07 3.66 -19.27
C GLY A 659 0.65 2.19 -19.09
N MET A 660 0.69 1.66 -17.85
CA MET A 660 0.21 0.30 -17.54
C MET A 660 -1.31 0.16 -17.52
N PHE A 661 -2.04 1.26 -17.34
CA PHE A 661 -3.50 1.26 -17.15
C PHE A 661 -4.23 2.02 -18.25
N ALA A 662 -5.38 1.50 -18.68
CA ALA A 662 -6.22 2.15 -19.70
C ALA A 662 -7.10 3.25 -19.09
N VAL A 663 -6.78 4.52 -19.36
CA VAL A 663 -7.52 5.70 -18.87
C VAL A 663 -8.93 5.77 -19.46
N GLU A 664 -9.91 5.17 -18.78
CA GLU A 664 -11.33 5.42 -19.04
C GLU A 664 -11.76 6.72 -18.36
N ALA A 665 -11.90 7.79 -19.15
CA ALA A 665 -12.43 9.07 -18.71
C ALA A 665 -13.95 8.99 -18.48
N LYS A 666 -14.37 8.36 -17.38
CA LYS A 666 -15.75 8.41 -16.87
C LYS A 666 -15.81 9.32 -15.66
N GLY A 667 -16.40 10.50 -15.85
CA GLY A 667 -16.72 11.42 -14.76
C GLY A 667 -17.81 10.83 -13.86
N GLY A 668 -17.40 10.13 -12.80
CA GLY A 668 -18.26 9.73 -11.70
C GLY A 668 -17.95 10.56 -10.47
N SER A 669 -18.94 11.29 -9.95
CA SER A 669 -18.84 11.98 -8.66
C SER A 669 -18.92 10.96 -7.52
N GLY A 670 -17.87 10.16 -7.36
CA GLY A 670 -17.72 9.21 -6.26
C GLY A 670 -17.55 9.97 -4.95
N ALA A 671 -18.62 10.05 -4.15
CA ALA A 671 -18.55 10.61 -2.81
C ALA A 671 -17.58 9.79 -1.95
N VAL A 672 -16.43 10.38 -1.62
CA VAL A 672 -15.42 9.77 -0.75
C VAL A 672 -16.08 9.44 0.59
N ARG A 673 -16.01 8.19 1.03
CA ARG A 673 -16.54 7.79 2.34
C ARG A 673 -15.63 8.33 3.43
N ALA A 674 -16.15 9.23 4.26
CA ALA A 674 -15.48 9.65 5.49
C ALA A 674 -15.15 8.41 6.35
N GLY A 675 -13.88 8.25 6.72
CA GLY A 675 -13.41 7.12 7.54
C GLY A 675 -11.96 6.69 7.31
N ALA A 676 -11.40 6.94 6.13
CA ALA A 676 -9.97 6.71 5.86
C ALA A 676 -9.14 7.97 6.15
N VAL A 677 -7.99 7.80 6.82
CA VAL A 677 -7.00 8.86 7.02
C VAL A 677 -6.11 8.92 5.78
N ARG A 678 -6.26 9.96 4.97
CA ARG A 678 -5.43 10.18 3.77
C ARG A 678 -4.07 10.74 4.21
N ARG A 679 -3.00 9.95 4.06
CA ARG A 679 -1.60 10.29 4.41
C ARG A 679 -0.78 10.53 3.13
N PHE A 680 0.03 11.58 3.10
CA PHE A 680 0.90 11.96 1.97
C PHE A 680 2.14 12.73 2.46
N PRO A 681 3.23 12.88 1.69
CA PRO A 681 4.44 13.57 2.16
C PRO A 681 4.25 15.08 2.33
N LEU A 682 5.10 15.72 3.15
CA LEU A 682 5.18 17.19 3.23
C LEU A 682 5.86 17.78 1.98
N THR A 683 5.35 18.92 1.49
CA THR A 683 6.07 19.71 0.47
C THR A 683 7.41 20.20 1.03
N ALA A 684 8.35 20.58 0.16
CA ALA A 684 9.66 21.05 0.61
C ALA A 684 9.54 22.29 1.53
N GLY A 685 8.70 23.27 1.16
CA GLY A 685 8.43 24.45 1.99
C GLY A 685 7.70 24.13 3.31
N GLN A 686 6.76 23.18 3.33
CA GLN A 686 6.15 22.73 4.59
C GLN A 686 7.19 22.12 5.55
N ARG A 687 8.18 21.38 5.03
CA ARG A 687 9.28 20.82 5.86
C ARG A 687 10.13 21.92 6.47
N GLU A 688 10.37 23.03 5.77
CA GLU A 688 11.08 24.19 6.32
C GLU A 688 10.31 24.84 7.47
N ILE A 689 9.01 25.10 7.30
CA ILE A 689 8.16 25.68 8.35
C ILE A 689 8.03 24.73 9.55
N PHE A 690 7.91 23.41 9.33
CA PHE A 690 7.87 22.41 10.39
C PHE A 690 9.14 22.44 11.25
N VAL A 691 10.32 22.38 10.61
CA VAL A 691 11.62 22.45 11.27
C VAL A 691 11.81 23.78 12.01
N ALA A 692 11.37 24.90 11.41
CA ALA A 692 11.48 26.22 12.03
C ALA A 692 10.51 26.41 13.21
N SER A 693 9.31 25.84 13.16
CA SER A 693 8.32 25.89 14.24
C SER A 693 8.77 25.10 15.47
N ALA A 694 9.47 23.98 15.24
CA ALA A 694 10.03 23.13 16.28
C ALA A 694 11.19 23.77 17.08
N LEU A 695 11.63 25.00 16.75
CA LEU A 695 12.67 25.73 17.51
C LEU A 695 12.16 26.39 18.81
N GLY A 696 10.85 26.33 19.10
CA GLY A 696 10.26 26.81 20.36
C GLY A 696 9.03 27.71 20.17
N LYS A 697 8.35 28.06 21.27
CA LYS A 697 7.04 28.75 21.25
C LYS A 697 7.01 30.00 20.35
N GLU A 698 7.93 30.94 20.55
CA GLU A 698 8.03 32.17 19.74
C GLU A 698 8.30 31.87 18.25
N SER A 699 9.00 30.78 17.95
CA SER A 699 9.29 30.36 16.57
C SER A 699 8.05 29.81 15.87
N SER A 700 7.19 29.07 16.58
CA SER A 700 5.89 28.64 16.05
C SER A 700 4.91 29.82 15.94
N CYS A 701 4.87 30.72 16.92
CA CYS A 701 3.98 31.89 16.89
C CYS A 701 4.35 32.90 15.79
N ALA A 702 5.61 32.96 15.34
CA ALA A 702 6.01 33.74 14.16
C ALA A 702 5.35 33.24 12.86
N TYR A 703 4.87 31.99 12.82
CA TYR A 703 4.09 31.40 11.73
C TYR A 703 2.58 31.37 12.02
N ASN A 704 2.08 32.14 13.00
CA ASN A 704 0.65 32.43 13.10
C ASN A 704 0.32 33.50 12.03
N GLU A 705 -0.25 33.07 10.91
CA GLU A 705 -0.86 33.97 9.93
C GLU A 705 -2.29 34.32 10.37
N SER A 706 -2.76 35.50 9.98
CA SER A 706 -4.13 35.91 10.29
C SER A 706 -4.67 36.90 9.27
N ILE A 707 -5.99 36.92 9.09
CA ILE A 707 -6.69 38.01 8.41
C ILE A 707 -7.94 38.38 9.20
N SER A 708 -8.24 39.68 9.24
CA SER A 708 -9.51 40.22 9.73
C SER A 708 -10.28 40.90 8.60
N LEU A 709 -11.61 40.75 8.60
CA LEU A 709 -12.54 41.53 7.80
C LEU A 709 -13.41 42.38 8.72
N ARG A 710 -13.37 43.70 8.60
CA ARG A 710 -14.47 44.55 9.08
C ARG A 710 -15.62 44.42 8.09
N ILE A 711 -16.83 44.17 8.59
CA ILE A 711 -18.04 44.02 7.79
C ILE A 711 -19.01 45.12 8.21
N ASP A 712 -19.26 46.07 7.31
CA ASP A 712 -20.09 47.25 7.52
C ASP A 712 -21.39 47.13 6.70
N GLY A 713 -22.53 46.91 7.37
CA GLY A 713 -23.86 46.77 6.76
C GLY A 713 -24.74 45.69 7.41
N GLU A 714 -25.90 45.39 6.82
CA GLU A 714 -26.76 44.29 7.27
C GLU A 714 -26.20 42.93 6.83
N LEU A 715 -26.01 42.01 7.79
CA LEU A 715 -25.44 40.68 7.58
C LEU A 715 -26.32 39.62 8.24
N ASP A 716 -26.61 38.53 7.53
CA ASP A 716 -27.14 37.31 8.16
C ASP A 716 -25.99 36.55 8.82
N GLU A 717 -25.70 36.92 10.07
CA GLU A 717 -24.58 36.37 10.85
C GLU A 717 -24.65 34.84 11.01
N GLN A 718 -25.85 34.25 11.05
CA GLN A 718 -26.00 32.79 11.15
C GLN A 718 -25.62 32.11 9.83
N ARG A 719 -26.12 32.65 8.70
CA ARG A 719 -25.74 32.18 7.35
C ARG A 719 -24.26 32.43 7.06
N PHE A 720 -23.69 33.52 7.56
CA PHE A 720 -22.26 33.83 7.44
C PHE A 720 -21.40 32.84 8.23
N CYS A 721 -21.67 32.61 9.52
CA CYS A 721 -20.91 31.62 10.30
C CYS A 721 -21.08 30.19 9.75
N ALA A 722 -22.25 29.83 9.23
CA ALA A 722 -22.46 28.56 8.55
C ALA A 722 -21.65 28.43 7.25
N ALA A 723 -21.62 29.49 6.41
CA ALA A 723 -20.80 29.53 5.21
C ALA A 723 -19.30 29.46 5.53
N ALA A 724 -18.84 30.23 6.52
CA ALA A 724 -17.46 30.22 7.00
C ALA A 724 -17.03 28.85 7.54
N ALA A 725 -17.86 28.23 8.40
CA ALA A 725 -17.58 26.90 8.93
C ALA A 725 -17.55 25.86 7.80
N ALA A 726 -18.49 25.88 6.86
CA ALA A 726 -18.48 24.96 5.72
C ALA A 726 -17.24 25.14 4.82
N SER A 727 -16.85 26.38 4.53
CA SER A 727 -15.63 26.68 3.77
C SER A 727 -14.36 26.17 4.43
N ILE A 728 -14.27 26.26 5.76
CA ILE A 728 -13.12 25.79 6.52
C ILE A 728 -13.10 24.26 6.64
N ASN A 729 -14.22 23.61 6.95
CA ASN A 729 -14.28 22.16 7.16
C ASN A 729 -14.04 21.38 5.86
N ASP A 730 -14.48 21.87 4.71
CA ASP A 730 -14.29 21.15 3.44
C ASP A 730 -12.82 21.03 3.02
N GLN A 731 -11.93 21.93 3.45
CA GLN A 731 -10.52 21.89 3.08
C GLN A 731 -9.78 20.75 3.80
N GLU A 732 -8.87 20.07 3.09
CA GLU A 732 -7.91 19.17 3.72
C GLU A 732 -6.94 19.93 4.63
N ALA A 733 -6.47 21.10 4.19
CA ALA A 733 -5.36 21.83 4.79
C ALA A 733 -5.56 22.14 6.29
N PHE A 734 -6.72 22.69 6.66
CA PHE A 734 -7.03 23.04 8.05
C PHE A 734 -7.19 21.83 9.00
N ARG A 735 -7.36 20.63 8.44
CA ARG A 735 -7.52 19.35 9.14
C ARG A 735 -6.27 18.47 9.04
N LEU A 736 -5.13 19.03 8.63
CA LEU A 736 -3.85 18.32 8.58
C LEU A 736 -3.26 18.07 9.98
N ARG A 737 -2.59 16.92 10.12
CA ARG A 737 -1.68 16.54 11.20
C ARG A 737 -0.35 16.12 10.59
N PHE A 738 0.75 16.61 11.14
CA PHE A 738 2.11 16.28 10.73
C PHE A 738 2.73 15.25 11.69
N ASP A 739 3.46 14.26 11.17
CA ASP A 739 4.15 13.29 12.03
C ASP A 739 5.35 13.88 12.79
N THR A 740 5.85 13.17 13.81
CA THR A 740 6.94 13.63 14.68
C THR A 740 8.28 13.83 13.96
N ARG A 741 8.40 13.39 12.71
CA ARG A 741 9.63 13.48 11.89
C ARG A 741 9.55 14.57 10.82
N GLY A 742 8.36 15.12 10.57
CA GLY A 742 8.12 16.05 9.47
C GLY A 742 8.22 15.37 8.09
N GLU A 743 7.90 14.09 8.00
CA GLU A 743 8.03 13.29 6.78
C GLU A 743 6.69 13.16 6.06
N PHE A 744 5.62 12.86 6.79
CA PHE A 744 4.26 12.78 6.26
C PHE A 744 3.26 13.65 7.01
N GLN A 745 2.26 14.11 6.26
CA GLN A 745 1.07 14.79 6.74
C GLN A 745 -0.15 13.92 6.49
N SER A 746 -1.21 14.09 7.29
CA SER A 746 -2.40 13.26 7.26
C SER A 746 -3.66 14.07 7.54
N VAL A 747 -4.76 13.77 6.87
CA VAL A 747 -6.04 14.49 7.02
C VAL A 747 -6.89 13.81 8.08
N ASP A 748 -7.30 14.54 9.12
CA ASP A 748 -8.36 14.07 10.02
C ASP A 748 -9.73 14.23 9.34
N ALA A 749 -10.36 13.09 9.03
CA ALA A 749 -11.71 13.03 8.47
C ALA A 749 -12.81 13.39 9.49
N ASN A 750 -12.50 13.45 10.79
CA ASN A 750 -13.45 13.71 11.88
C ASN A 750 -13.25 15.07 12.56
N ALA A 751 -12.24 15.85 12.16
CA ALA A 751 -11.98 17.17 12.74
C ALA A 751 -13.08 18.17 12.33
N ALA A 752 -14.02 18.42 13.24
CA ALA A 752 -15.05 19.44 13.10
C ALA A 752 -14.56 20.77 13.67
N ILE A 753 -14.42 21.77 12.80
CA ILE A 753 -13.90 23.10 13.14
C ILE A 753 -15.08 24.08 13.27
N ALA A 754 -15.24 24.68 14.44
CA ALA A 754 -16.26 25.70 14.68
C ALA A 754 -15.82 27.07 14.15
N VAL A 755 -16.80 27.90 13.79
CA VAL A 755 -16.64 29.36 13.72
C VAL A 755 -17.45 29.94 14.87
N ASP A 756 -16.75 30.49 15.86
CA ASP A 756 -17.40 31.06 17.04
C ASP A 756 -18.13 32.36 16.70
N PHE A 757 -19.16 32.68 17.48
CA PHE A 757 -19.84 33.98 17.44
C PHE A 757 -19.80 34.63 18.83
N GLU A 758 -19.38 35.89 18.88
CA GLU A 758 -19.25 36.66 20.12
C GLU A 758 -19.92 38.04 19.95
N ASP A 759 -20.82 38.40 20.86
CA ASP A 759 -21.57 39.65 20.81
C ASP A 759 -21.02 40.66 21.83
N LEU A 760 -20.31 41.67 21.32
CA LEU A 760 -19.74 42.76 22.10
C LEU A 760 -20.65 44.00 22.11
N SER A 761 -21.80 43.98 21.42
CA SER A 761 -22.68 45.16 21.27
C SER A 761 -23.42 45.60 22.55
N ALA A 762 -23.20 44.88 23.66
CA ALA A 762 -23.64 45.27 25.00
C ALA A 762 -22.56 46.04 25.80
N LEU A 763 -21.32 46.12 25.31
CA LEU A 763 -20.24 46.93 25.86
C LEU A 763 -20.32 48.37 25.33
N ASP A 764 -19.56 49.30 25.91
CA ASP A 764 -19.25 50.55 25.21
C ASP A 764 -18.12 50.35 24.19
N SER A 765 -17.91 51.32 23.30
CA SER A 765 -16.94 51.15 22.21
C SER A 765 -15.50 50.95 22.71
N ALA A 766 -15.12 51.56 23.84
CA ALA A 766 -13.76 51.43 24.35
C ALA A 766 -13.54 50.07 25.02
N ASP A 767 -14.53 49.57 25.77
CA ASP A 767 -14.51 48.22 26.33
C ASP A 767 -14.54 47.15 25.22
N ALA A 768 -15.28 47.39 24.12
CA ALA A 768 -15.30 46.51 22.95
C ALA A 768 -13.97 46.50 22.19
N ASP A 769 -13.36 47.66 21.95
CA ASP A 769 -12.04 47.78 21.31
C ASP A 769 -10.95 47.09 22.16
N VAL A 770 -10.99 47.25 23.50
CA VAL A 770 -10.08 46.55 24.44
C VAL A 770 -10.31 45.03 24.45
N ALA A 771 -11.56 44.56 24.29
CA ALA A 771 -11.86 43.13 24.18
C ALA A 771 -11.29 42.52 22.89
N LEU A 772 -11.38 43.25 21.77
CA LEU A 772 -10.80 42.87 20.47
C LEU A 772 -9.26 42.86 20.51
N ASP A 773 -8.61 43.92 20.98
CA ASP A 773 -7.15 43.99 21.14
C ASP A 773 -6.64 42.86 22.04
N GLY A 774 -7.36 42.58 23.13
CA GLY A 774 -7.08 41.45 24.01
C GLY A 774 -7.23 40.08 23.31
N PHE A 775 -8.16 39.94 22.36
CA PHE A 775 -8.30 38.73 21.55
C PHE A 775 -7.14 38.59 20.55
N PHE A 776 -6.83 39.61 19.76
CA PHE A 776 -5.72 39.59 18.80
C PHE A 776 -4.39 39.27 19.48
N ALA A 777 -4.11 39.87 20.64
CA ALA A 777 -2.90 39.58 21.42
C ALA A 777 -2.83 38.11 21.88
N ARG A 778 -3.93 37.56 22.44
CA ARG A 778 -3.97 36.15 22.88
C ARG A 778 -3.82 35.18 21.71
N GLU A 779 -4.48 35.43 20.59
CA GLU A 779 -4.43 34.54 19.43
C GLU A 779 -3.04 34.52 18.80
N ALA A 780 -2.41 35.69 18.63
CA ALA A 780 -1.06 35.82 18.10
C ALA A 780 0.00 35.13 18.99
N GLU A 781 -0.16 35.17 20.32
CA GLU A 781 0.76 34.55 21.28
C GLU A 781 0.45 33.08 21.61
N THR A 782 -0.55 32.48 20.95
CA THR A 782 -0.95 31.08 21.14
C THR A 782 -0.49 30.23 19.94
N PRO A 783 0.41 29.24 20.12
CA PRO A 783 0.88 28.39 19.04
C PRO A 783 -0.16 27.34 18.64
N PHE A 784 -0.07 26.84 17.40
CA PHE A 784 -0.84 25.67 16.96
C PHE A 784 -0.07 24.36 17.20
N ASP A 785 -0.79 23.30 17.60
CA ASP A 785 -0.24 21.94 17.72
C ASP A 785 -0.25 21.24 16.35
N LEU A 786 0.92 21.18 15.71
CA LEU A 786 1.11 20.59 14.38
C LEU A 786 0.84 19.07 14.33
N HIS A 787 0.86 18.37 15.47
CA HIS A 787 0.62 16.93 15.54
C HIS A 787 -0.85 16.59 15.76
N ARG A 788 -1.61 17.45 16.45
CA ARG A 788 -3.01 17.20 16.83
C ARG A 788 -4.03 17.99 16.01
N GLY A 789 -3.72 19.22 15.61
CA GLY A 789 -4.67 20.13 14.96
C GLY A 789 -5.93 20.43 15.80
N PRO A 790 -6.94 21.10 15.21
CA PRO A 790 -6.94 21.72 13.89
C PRO A 790 -5.97 22.91 13.81
N LEU A 791 -5.62 23.32 12.59
CA LEU A 791 -4.57 24.32 12.35
C LEU A 791 -5.11 25.69 11.93
N VAL A 792 -6.34 25.99 12.36
CA VAL A 792 -7.06 27.24 12.17
C VAL A 792 -7.99 27.51 13.37
N ARG A 793 -8.20 28.79 13.67
CA ARG A 793 -9.17 29.34 14.64
C ARG A 793 -9.91 30.48 13.95
N ALA A 794 -11.24 30.53 14.07
CA ALA A 794 -12.06 31.53 13.38
C ALA A 794 -13.25 32.00 14.23
N ARG A 795 -13.53 33.31 14.21
CA ARG A 795 -14.56 33.94 15.06
C ARG A 795 -15.20 35.15 14.38
N LEU A 796 -16.50 35.33 14.56
CA LEU A 796 -17.25 36.53 14.17
C LEU A 796 -17.65 37.32 15.43
N PHE A 797 -17.22 38.58 15.50
CA PHE A 797 -17.61 39.54 16.53
C PHE A 797 -18.72 40.47 16.01
N ARG A 798 -19.80 40.65 16.77
CA ARG A 798 -20.76 41.76 16.57
C ARG A 798 -20.37 42.93 17.47
N LEU A 799 -20.19 44.12 16.89
CA LEU A 799 -19.86 45.35 17.63
C LEU A 799 -21.08 46.26 17.80
N ASP A 800 -21.95 46.33 16.78
CA ASP A 800 -23.29 46.90 16.87
C ASP A 800 -24.22 46.30 15.80
N ALA A 801 -25.38 46.92 15.57
CA ALA A 801 -26.36 46.45 14.60
C ALA A 801 -25.86 46.46 13.14
N MET A 802 -24.81 47.23 12.81
CA MET A 802 -24.27 47.42 11.47
C MET A 802 -22.79 47.00 11.33
N ARG A 803 -22.01 46.96 12.41
CA ARG A 803 -20.57 46.63 12.38
C ARG A 803 -20.25 45.25 12.96
N ARG A 804 -19.55 44.42 12.19
CA ARG A 804 -18.94 43.16 12.63
C ARG A 804 -17.44 43.11 12.30
N ILE A 805 -16.72 42.23 12.97
CA ILE A 805 -15.37 41.82 12.56
C ILE A 805 -15.32 40.29 12.49
N PHE A 806 -14.99 39.73 11.33
CA PHE A 806 -14.65 38.32 11.17
C PHE A 806 -13.13 38.16 11.21
N VAL A 807 -12.63 37.22 12.01
CA VAL A 807 -11.19 36.97 12.18
C VAL A 807 -10.89 35.50 11.91
N VAL A 808 -9.80 35.24 11.18
CA VAL A 808 -9.21 33.91 11.00
C VAL A 808 -7.74 33.97 11.39
N TYR A 809 -7.29 33.09 12.29
CA TYR A 809 -5.89 32.77 12.55
C TYR A 809 -5.60 31.34 12.06
N ALA A 810 -4.49 31.12 11.38
CA ALA A 810 -4.06 29.80 10.92
C ALA A 810 -2.53 29.65 10.99
N HIS A 811 -2.03 28.42 11.07
CA HIS A 811 -0.58 28.19 10.99
C HIS A 811 -0.10 28.26 9.54
N HIS A 812 1.00 28.97 9.27
CA HIS A 812 1.46 29.26 7.90
C HIS A 812 1.69 27.98 7.08
N ILE A 813 2.03 26.85 7.72
CA ILE A 813 2.22 25.53 7.09
C ILE A 813 0.95 24.97 6.40
N VAL A 814 -0.23 25.55 6.65
CA VAL A 814 -1.51 25.19 6.03
C VAL A 814 -2.26 26.37 5.39
N PHE A 815 -1.72 27.58 5.41
CA PHE A 815 -2.43 28.78 4.96
C PHE A 815 -1.47 29.87 4.49
N ASP A 816 -1.75 30.48 3.35
CA ASP A 816 -0.95 31.57 2.76
C ASP A 816 -1.85 32.67 2.13
N GLY A 817 -1.24 33.76 1.67
CA GLY A 817 -1.99 34.91 1.12
C GLY A 817 -2.84 34.61 -0.13
N TYR A 818 -2.55 33.51 -0.85
CA TYR A 818 -3.41 33.05 -1.96
C TYR A 818 -4.56 32.18 -1.43
N SER A 819 -4.30 31.36 -0.40
CA SER A 819 -5.33 30.65 0.35
C SER A 819 -6.35 31.59 0.98
N THR A 820 -5.93 32.79 1.41
CA THR A 820 -6.82 33.86 1.86
C THR A 820 -7.81 34.30 0.77
N ASP A 821 -7.33 34.54 -0.46
CA ASP A 821 -8.19 34.91 -1.58
C ASP A 821 -9.20 33.80 -1.91
N LEU A 822 -8.73 32.56 -1.99
CA LEU A 822 -9.58 31.38 -2.21
C LEU A 822 -10.63 31.19 -1.10
N LEU A 823 -10.24 31.35 0.17
CA LEU A 823 -11.13 31.18 1.31
C LEU A 823 -12.27 32.20 1.30
N LEU A 824 -11.97 33.49 1.15
CA LEU A 824 -13.01 34.53 1.20
C LEU A 824 -13.99 34.43 0.02
N ARG A 825 -13.51 33.99 -1.16
CA ARG A 825 -14.38 33.69 -2.31
C ARG A 825 -15.28 32.46 -2.07
N ASP A 826 -14.77 31.42 -1.40
CA ASP A 826 -15.58 30.25 -1.04
C ASP A 826 -16.64 30.58 0.01
N ILE A 827 -16.30 31.40 1.02
CA ILE A 827 -17.27 31.90 2.01
C ILE A 827 -18.35 32.74 1.31
N LYS A 828 -17.97 33.61 0.36
CA LYS A 828 -18.95 34.39 -0.43
C LYS A 828 -19.85 33.50 -1.28
N SER A 829 -19.28 32.54 -2.02
CA SER A 829 -20.01 31.57 -2.84
C SER A 829 -21.04 30.81 -2.01
N ARG A 830 -20.64 30.29 -0.84
CA ARG A 830 -21.55 29.57 0.07
C ARG A 830 -22.58 30.48 0.72
N TYR A 831 -22.20 31.70 1.08
CA TYR A 831 -23.13 32.67 1.65
C TYR A 831 -24.20 33.05 0.64
N GLU A 832 -23.84 33.46 -0.58
CA GLU A 832 -24.81 33.97 -1.56
C GLU A 832 -25.56 32.86 -2.30
N GLU A 833 -24.86 31.86 -2.85
CA GLU A 833 -25.42 30.81 -3.71
C GLU A 833 -25.76 29.50 -2.97
N GLY A 834 -25.21 29.28 -1.77
CA GLY A 834 -25.37 28.03 -1.01
C GLY A 834 -24.44 26.89 -1.46
N ALA A 835 -23.48 27.16 -2.34
CA ALA A 835 -22.51 26.20 -2.86
C ALA A 835 -21.08 26.75 -2.82
N GLY A 836 -20.08 25.88 -2.61
CA GLY A 836 -18.66 26.25 -2.64
C GLY A 836 -18.08 26.28 -4.05
N LEU A 837 -16.85 26.80 -4.16
CA LEU A 837 -16.11 26.94 -5.42
C LEU A 837 -15.72 25.57 -6.01
N ALA A 838 -16.36 25.17 -7.10
CA ALA A 838 -16.07 23.93 -7.81
C ALA A 838 -14.62 23.83 -8.39
N THR A 839 -13.92 24.96 -8.49
CA THR A 839 -12.52 25.00 -8.95
C THR A 839 -11.54 24.56 -7.86
N LEU A 840 -11.86 24.69 -6.57
CA LEU A 840 -10.98 24.29 -5.48
C LEU A 840 -10.63 22.81 -5.53
N LYS A 841 -9.37 22.50 -5.23
CA LYS A 841 -8.83 21.15 -5.15
C LYS A 841 -8.31 20.86 -3.74
N PRO A 842 -8.35 19.61 -3.28
CA PRO A 842 -7.76 19.24 -2.00
C PRO A 842 -6.23 19.42 -2.02
N PHE A 843 -5.63 19.80 -0.90
CA PHE A 843 -4.19 20.13 -0.82
C PHE A 843 -3.27 18.96 -1.20
N SER A 844 -3.71 17.71 -0.99
CA SER A 844 -3.04 16.51 -1.50
C SER A 844 -2.74 16.55 -3.00
N VAL A 845 -3.56 17.25 -3.81
CA VAL A 845 -3.34 17.44 -5.25
C VAL A 845 -2.11 18.33 -5.52
N TYR A 846 -1.92 19.40 -4.74
CA TYR A 846 -0.73 20.25 -4.85
C TYR A 846 0.51 19.55 -4.27
N ALA A 847 0.39 18.86 -3.14
CA ALA A 847 1.49 18.07 -2.58
C ALA A 847 2.01 17.03 -3.58
N ASN A 848 1.11 16.28 -4.23
CA ASN A 848 1.42 15.30 -5.27
C ASN A 848 1.80 15.93 -6.64
N TRP A 849 1.61 17.23 -6.81
CA TRP A 849 2.21 17.99 -7.92
C TRP A 849 3.65 18.39 -7.60
N SER A 850 3.89 18.90 -6.38
CA SER A 850 5.21 19.40 -5.93
C SER A 850 6.26 18.31 -5.68
N SER A 851 5.85 17.04 -5.58
CA SER A 851 6.74 15.88 -5.37
C SER A 851 7.18 15.20 -6.68
N ARG A 852 6.91 15.81 -7.84
CA ARG A 852 7.32 15.29 -9.15
C ARG A 852 8.82 15.48 -9.39
N PRO A 853 9.51 14.56 -10.09
CA PRO A 853 10.90 14.72 -10.47
C PRO A 853 11.05 15.75 -11.62
N ALA A 854 11.10 17.02 -11.24
CA ALA A 854 11.52 18.15 -12.08
C ALA A 854 13.06 18.18 -12.27
N PRO A 855 13.63 19.03 -13.16
CA PRO A 855 15.06 19.32 -13.22
C PRO A 855 15.53 20.20 -12.03
N HIS A 856 15.19 19.78 -10.81
CA HIS A 856 15.41 20.50 -9.55
C HIS A 856 16.90 20.82 -9.31
N SER A 857 17.79 19.91 -9.71
CA SER A 857 19.24 20.12 -9.70
C SER A 857 19.65 21.35 -10.49
N ASP A 858 19.01 21.59 -11.63
CA ASP A 858 19.45 22.57 -12.62
C ASP A 858 18.93 23.95 -12.22
N HIS A 859 17.71 24.03 -11.66
CA HIS A 859 17.19 25.24 -11.01
C HIS A 859 18.02 25.61 -9.76
N LEU A 860 18.35 24.63 -8.91
CA LEU A 860 19.14 24.85 -7.69
C LEU A 860 20.58 25.28 -8.01
N ASN A 861 21.20 24.69 -9.03
CA ASN A 861 22.51 25.12 -9.52
C ASN A 861 22.44 26.54 -10.13
N ALA A 862 21.45 26.83 -10.98
CA ALA A 862 21.29 28.16 -11.57
C ALA A 862 21.04 29.26 -10.52
N TRP A 863 20.30 28.97 -9.45
CA TRP A 863 20.20 29.85 -8.29
C TRP A 863 21.53 29.99 -7.54
N ALA A 864 22.28 28.90 -7.33
CA ALA A 864 23.58 28.96 -6.66
C ALA A 864 24.62 29.77 -7.47
N ASP A 865 24.61 29.66 -8.79
CA ASP A 865 25.48 30.42 -9.70
C ASP A 865 25.16 31.93 -9.68
N GLU A 866 23.90 32.33 -9.46
CA GLU A 866 23.52 33.74 -9.28
C GLU A 866 24.10 34.36 -7.99
N PHE A 867 24.46 33.54 -7.01
CA PHE A 867 25.25 33.92 -5.83
C PHE A 867 26.76 33.64 -5.98
N GLY A 868 27.20 33.08 -7.11
CA GLY A 868 28.60 32.69 -7.35
C GLY A 868 29.08 31.52 -6.49
N GLY A 869 28.15 30.67 -6.00
CA GLY A 869 28.44 29.52 -5.15
C GLY A 869 28.80 29.86 -3.69
N VAL A 870 28.58 31.11 -3.24
CA VAL A 870 28.89 31.58 -1.88
C VAL A 870 27.68 32.31 -1.30
N ALA A 871 27.36 32.07 -0.02
CA ALA A 871 26.26 32.74 0.65
C ALA A 871 26.43 34.28 0.69
N PRO A 872 25.34 35.06 0.55
CA PRO A 872 25.42 36.52 0.54
C PRO A 872 25.87 37.09 1.89
N VAL A 873 26.55 38.24 1.86
CA VAL A 873 26.95 38.96 3.07
C VAL A 873 25.69 39.53 3.76
N PRO A 874 25.48 39.26 5.07
CA PRO A 874 24.31 39.79 5.77
C PRO A 874 24.29 41.33 5.82
N LEU A 875 23.18 41.92 5.37
CA LEU A 875 22.83 43.34 5.51
C LEU A 875 23.07 43.85 6.94
N GLN A 876 23.73 45.01 7.06
CA GLN A 876 24.05 45.67 8.33
C GLN A 876 23.17 46.89 8.55
N LEU A 877 21.87 46.68 8.80
CA LEU A 877 20.93 47.78 9.03
C LEU A 877 21.19 48.50 10.37
N PRO A 878 21.03 49.84 10.46
CA PRO A 878 21.23 50.59 11.70
C PRO A 878 20.31 50.11 12.82
N ARG A 879 20.85 49.84 14.02
CA ARG A 879 20.10 49.33 15.18
C ARG A 879 19.92 50.39 16.25
N ASP A 880 18.82 50.29 17.00
CA ASP A 880 18.43 51.26 18.02
C ASP A 880 18.84 50.92 19.47
N GLY A 881 19.10 49.64 19.75
CA GLY A 881 19.12 49.10 21.11
C GLY A 881 20.27 48.17 21.44
N ASP A 882 20.13 47.51 22.60
CA ASP A 882 21.11 46.56 23.14
C ASP A 882 21.30 45.34 22.20
N PRO A 883 22.54 44.97 21.84
CA PRO A 883 22.80 43.81 20.97
C PRO A 883 22.39 42.45 21.58
N THR A 884 21.96 42.41 22.85
CA THR A 884 21.47 41.22 23.55
C THR A 884 19.94 41.12 23.68
N GLY A 885 19.18 42.09 23.13
CA GLY A 885 17.72 42.17 23.21
C GLY A 885 16.98 40.93 22.66
N SER A 886 15.69 40.81 22.98
CA SER A 886 14.85 39.68 22.53
C SER A 886 14.92 39.54 21.01
N ARG A 887 15.27 38.34 20.54
CA ARG A 887 15.70 38.13 19.15
C ARG A 887 14.54 38.08 18.15
N ARG A 888 13.30 37.97 18.64
CA ARG A 888 12.12 37.49 17.91
C ARG A 888 10.83 38.29 18.15
N GLY A 889 10.85 39.30 19.04
CA GLY A 889 9.71 40.21 19.20
C GLY A 889 9.36 40.88 17.86
N GLY A 890 8.06 40.98 17.58
CA GLY A 890 7.53 41.53 16.35
C GLY A 890 6.69 42.79 16.62
N GLY A 891 6.93 43.83 15.83
CA GLY A 891 6.06 44.99 15.73
C GLY A 891 5.55 45.17 14.31
N THR A 892 4.34 45.71 14.17
CA THR A 892 3.72 46.01 12.86
C THR A 892 3.46 47.51 12.73
N ILE A 893 3.86 48.09 11.61
CA ILE A 893 3.46 49.44 11.17
C ILE A 893 2.42 49.28 10.07
N LEU A 894 1.36 50.08 10.13
CA LEU A 894 0.37 50.25 9.07
C LEU A 894 0.41 51.72 8.67
N ALA A 895 0.73 52.00 7.40
CA ALA A 895 0.79 53.34 6.83
C ALA A 895 -0.06 53.41 5.57
N ALA A 896 -0.71 54.56 5.33
CA ALA A 896 -1.54 54.79 4.15
C ALA A 896 -1.08 56.05 3.41
N TYR A 897 -0.81 55.90 2.11
CA TYR A 897 -0.38 56.94 1.20
C TYR A 897 -1.46 57.24 0.14
N ASP A 898 -1.41 58.43 -0.42
CA ASP A 898 -2.36 58.96 -1.39
C ASP A 898 -2.24 58.32 -2.79
N ASP A 899 -3.28 58.49 -3.63
CA ASP A 899 -3.26 58.00 -5.02
C ASP A 899 -2.09 58.57 -5.81
N ALA A 900 -1.64 59.80 -5.52
CA ALA A 900 -0.46 60.38 -6.15
C ALA A 900 0.81 59.52 -5.94
N THR A 901 0.90 58.79 -4.82
CA THR A 901 1.96 57.81 -4.57
C THR A 901 1.75 56.51 -5.37
N ALA A 902 0.51 56.09 -5.61
CA ALA A 902 0.17 54.92 -6.45
C ALA A 902 0.37 55.20 -7.96
N GLU A 903 -0.09 56.37 -8.42
CA GLU A 903 0.12 56.89 -9.76
C GLU A 903 1.61 57.11 -10.06
N ALA A 904 2.40 57.62 -9.10
CA ALA A 904 3.85 57.76 -9.25
C ALA A 904 4.54 56.43 -9.58
N ALA A 905 4.22 55.36 -8.84
CA ALA A 905 4.77 54.02 -9.11
C ALA A 905 4.31 53.47 -10.48
N ALA A 906 3.04 53.70 -10.85
CA ALA A 906 2.49 53.27 -12.13
C ALA A 906 3.09 54.04 -13.32
N GLU A 907 3.29 55.35 -13.20
CA GLU A 907 3.87 56.20 -14.24
C GLU A 907 5.36 55.95 -14.40
N ALA A 908 6.12 55.79 -13.31
CA ALA A 908 7.51 55.34 -13.38
C ALA A 908 7.62 53.99 -14.12
N GLY A 909 6.73 53.03 -13.81
CA GLY A 909 6.64 51.75 -14.53
C GLY A 909 6.36 51.91 -16.02
N ARG A 910 5.34 52.70 -16.40
CA ARG A 910 5.00 53.02 -17.80
C ARG A 910 6.15 53.67 -18.55
N ARG A 911 6.84 54.62 -17.92
CA ARG A 911 7.95 55.41 -18.50
C ARG A 911 9.21 54.57 -18.70
N ILE A 912 9.57 53.76 -17.71
CA ILE A 912 10.81 52.94 -17.70
C ILE A 912 10.63 51.63 -18.49
N GLY A 913 9.38 51.17 -18.67
CA GLY A 913 9.02 49.94 -19.40
C GLY A 913 8.95 48.69 -18.52
N VAL A 914 8.58 48.83 -17.24
CA VAL A 914 8.59 47.75 -16.22
C VAL A 914 7.31 47.72 -15.38
N GLY A 915 7.04 46.60 -14.71
CA GLY A 915 5.90 46.46 -13.80
C GLY A 915 6.10 47.22 -12.48
N ALA A 916 5.01 47.63 -11.84
CA ALA A 916 5.05 48.37 -10.58
C ALA A 916 5.82 47.65 -9.47
N THR A 917 5.75 46.31 -9.40
CA THR A 917 6.54 45.48 -8.47
C THR A 917 8.04 45.70 -8.62
N ALA A 918 8.55 45.91 -9.86
CA ALA A 918 9.96 46.21 -10.10
C ALA A 918 10.35 47.63 -9.67
N ILE A 919 9.41 48.60 -9.75
CA ILE A 919 9.60 49.96 -9.21
C ILE A 919 9.70 49.94 -7.68
N TYR A 920 8.78 49.23 -7.00
CA TYR A 920 8.85 49.06 -5.54
C TYR A 920 10.10 48.30 -5.11
N LEU A 921 10.47 47.23 -5.82
CA LEU A 921 11.67 46.44 -5.52
C LEU A 921 12.96 47.25 -5.70
N ALA A 922 13.06 48.07 -6.75
CA ALA A 922 14.18 49.00 -6.96
C ALA A 922 14.23 50.11 -5.89
N GLY A 923 13.08 50.65 -5.49
CA GLY A 923 13.00 51.64 -4.40
C GLY A 923 13.45 51.09 -3.05
N PHE A 924 13.04 49.86 -2.73
CA PHE A 924 13.44 49.18 -1.49
C PHE A 924 14.92 48.77 -1.53
N ALA A 925 15.42 48.28 -2.67
CA ALA A 925 16.84 48.00 -2.87
C ALA A 925 17.72 49.25 -2.68
N ALA A 926 17.32 50.39 -3.26
CA ALA A 926 18.03 51.66 -3.08
C ALA A 926 18.04 52.13 -1.61
N LEU A 927 16.95 51.91 -0.86
CA LEU A 927 16.92 52.20 0.58
C LEU A 927 17.84 51.25 1.37
N LEU A 928 17.75 49.92 1.15
CA LEU A 928 18.55 48.94 1.88
C LEU A 928 20.05 49.12 1.61
N ALA A 929 20.45 49.43 0.37
CA ALA A 929 21.82 49.78 0.02
C ALA A 929 22.29 51.04 0.79
N ARG A 930 21.48 52.09 0.81
CA ARG A 930 21.75 53.33 1.57
C ARG A 930 21.87 53.10 3.08
N LEU A 931 21.01 52.27 3.66
CA LEU A 931 20.98 52.00 5.10
C LEU A 931 22.14 51.10 5.55
N SER A 932 22.48 50.09 4.76
CA SER A 932 23.53 49.11 5.10
C SER A 932 24.94 49.52 4.65
N GLY A 933 25.06 50.45 3.70
CA GLY A 933 26.32 50.78 3.03
C GLY A 933 26.82 49.69 2.07
N SER A 934 25.97 48.70 1.73
CA SER A 934 26.30 47.61 0.80
C SER A 934 25.84 47.95 -0.62
N GLU A 935 26.72 47.79 -1.60
CA GLU A 935 26.38 47.87 -3.03
C GLU A 935 25.59 46.64 -3.52
N GLN A 936 25.62 45.52 -2.76
CA GLN A 936 24.82 44.33 -3.04
C GLN A 936 23.72 44.16 -1.98
N VAL A 937 22.48 43.93 -2.41
CA VAL A 937 21.34 43.61 -1.55
C VAL A 937 20.65 42.33 -2.02
N VAL A 938 20.00 41.63 -1.09
CA VAL A 938 19.17 40.44 -1.36
C VAL A 938 17.82 40.66 -0.70
N ILE A 939 16.76 40.62 -1.50
CA ILE A 939 15.38 40.87 -1.06
C ILE A 939 14.53 39.64 -1.38
N GLY A 940 13.83 39.13 -0.38
CA GLY A 940 12.86 38.05 -0.58
C GLY A 940 11.59 38.58 -1.23
N VAL A 941 11.19 37.99 -2.35
CA VAL A 941 9.90 38.24 -3.00
C VAL A 941 9.08 36.93 -2.96
N PRO A 942 7.99 36.86 -2.18
CA PRO A 942 7.15 35.67 -2.13
C PRO A 942 6.32 35.52 -3.41
N SER A 943 6.11 34.27 -3.83
CA SER A 943 5.39 33.92 -5.06
C SER A 943 4.44 32.75 -4.81
N ALA A 944 3.22 32.83 -5.35
CA ALA A 944 2.14 31.89 -5.08
C ALA A 944 2.24 30.64 -5.98
N GLY A 945 2.63 29.49 -5.41
CA GLY A 945 2.75 28.23 -6.14
C GLY A 945 1.43 27.73 -6.74
N GLN A 946 0.28 28.13 -6.22
CA GLN A 946 -1.04 27.86 -6.82
C GLN A 946 -1.11 28.41 -8.26
N ALA A 947 -0.64 29.65 -8.47
CA ALA A 947 -0.69 30.32 -9.76
C ALA A 947 0.27 29.70 -10.78
N THR A 948 1.48 29.29 -10.35
CA THR A 948 2.48 28.64 -11.20
C THR A 948 2.11 27.20 -11.55
N SER A 949 1.52 26.45 -10.60
CA SER A 949 1.10 25.06 -10.79
C SER A 949 -0.23 24.89 -11.52
N GLY A 950 -1.07 25.94 -11.52
CA GLY A 950 -2.46 25.86 -11.98
C GLY A 950 -3.40 25.10 -11.03
N VAL A 951 -2.99 24.89 -9.77
CA VAL A 951 -3.78 24.17 -8.75
C VAL A 951 -4.34 25.16 -7.73
N GLU A 952 -5.61 25.54 -7.90
CA GLU A 952 -6.34 26.31 -6.88
C GLU A 952 -6.61 25.43 -5.64
N THR A 953 -5.81 25.63 -4.59
CA THR A 953 -5.97 24.97 -3.28
C THR A 953 -5.67 25.96 -2.15
N ILE A 954 -6.37 25.78 -1.04
CA ILE A 954 -5.96 26.31 0.27
C ILE A 954 -4.85 25.40 0.81
N GLY A 955 -3.79 25.98 1.38
CA GLY A 955 -2.59 25.28 1.84
C GLY A 955 -1.32 26.11 1.67
N PHE A 956 -0.20 25.67 2.24
CA PHE A 956 1.08 26.36 2.03
C PHE A 956 1.70 26.03 0.67
N CYS A 957 1.68 27.00 -0.24
CA CYS A 957 2.22 26.87 -1.59
C CYS A 957 3.29 27.92 -1.94
N VAL A 958 3.68 28.79 -1.01
CA VAL A 958 4.60 29.91 -1.27
C VAL A 958 6.00 29.40 -1.64
N SER A 959 6.56 29.95 -2.73
CA SER A 959 8.00 29.91 -3.04
C SER A 959 8.59 31.30 -2.78
N MET A 960 9.76 31.36 -2.14
CA MET A 960 10.42 32.63 -1.79
C MET A 960 11.60 32.87 -2.74
N TRP A 961 11.54 33.92 -3.56
CA TRP A 961 12.57 34.26 -4.52
C TRP A 961 13.62 35.21 -3.89
N PRO A 962 14.90 34.82 -3.78
CA PRO A 962 15.94 35.62 -3.14
C PRO A 962 16.57 36.58 -4.17
N ILE A 963 15.86 37.64 -4.52
CA ILE A 963 16.26 38.54 -5.60
C ILE A 963 17.53 39.33 -5.21
N ARG A 964 18.66 38.98 -5.83
CA ARG A 964 19.94 39.71 -5.75
C ARG A 964 19.87 40.96 -6.63
N LEU A 965 20.23 42.12 -6.08
CA LEU A 965 20.39 43.37 -6.82
C LEU A 965 21.68 44.08 -6.45
N GLU A 966 22.29 44.71 -7.46
CA GLU A 966 23.53 45.47 -7.34
C GLU A 966 23.24 46.95 -7.66
N VAL A 967 23.55 47.81 -6.69
CA VAL A 967 23.23 49.24 -6.61
C VAL A 967 24.55 50.02 -6.65
N GLU A 968 25.18 50.04 -7.82
CA GLU A 968 26.48 50.67 -8.05
C GLU A 968 26.42 52.21 -7.94
N ALA A 969 27.50 52.82 -7.48
CA ALA A 969 27.65 54.26 -7.40
C ALA A 969 27.58 54.94 -8.79
N GLY A 970 26.41 55.47 -9.15
CA GLY A 970 26.16 56.16 -10.42
C GLY A 970 25.15 55.46 -11.35
N LEU A 971 24.68 54.26 -11.00
CA LEU A 971 23.58 53.57 -11.70
C LEU A 971 22.32 54.45 -11.69
N SER A 972 21.52 54.46 -12.77
CA SER A 972 20.23 55.18 -12.81
C SER A 972 19.13 54.40 -12.08
N PHE A 973 18.09 55.10 -11.60
CA PHE A 973 16.92 54.40 -11.05
C PHE A 973 16.23 53.53 -12.11
N ALA A 974 16.20 54.03 -13.35
CA ALA A 974 15.61 53.32 -14.48
C ALA A 974 16.34 52.00 -14.78
N ASP A 975 17.66 51.97 -14.66
CA ASP A 975 18.46 50.74 -14.81
C ASP A 975 18.34 49.80 -13.61
N LEU A 976 18.26 50.31 -12.38
CA LEU A 976 17.97 49.47 -11.21
C LEU A 976 16.58 48.82 -11.31
N ALA A 977 15.58 49.55 -11.81
CA ALA A 977 14.24 49.01 -12.05
C ALA A 977 14.21 48.01 -13.22
N ARG A 978 15.01 48.22 -14.28
CA ARG A 978 15.21 47.22 -15.36
C ARG A 978 15.92 45.96 -14.85
N ARG A 979 16.94 46.09 -13.98
CA ARG A 979 17.58 44.96 -13.28
C ARG A 979 16.57 44.19 -12.44
N ALA A 980 15.79 44.89 -11.61
CA ALA A 980 14.72 44.31 -10.78
C ALA A 980 13.69 43.52 -11.62
N GLN A 981 13.23 44.07 -12.75
CA GLN A 981 12.32 43.37 -13.65
C GLN A 981 12.97 42.13 -14.29
N ALA A 982 14.25 42.20 -14.68
CA ALA A 982 14.97 41.06 -15.25
C ALA A 982 15.14 39.92 -14.24
N SER A 983 15.52 40.21 -12.99
CA SER A 983 15.63 39.21 -11.93
C SER A 983 14.28 38.59 -11.56
N LEU A 984 13.20 39.38 -11.51
CA LEU A 984 11.84 38.86 -11.30
C LEU A 984 11.40 37.89 -12.41
N ASN A 985 11.72 38.22 -13.67
CA ASN A 985 11.43 37.34 -14.80
C ASN A 985 12.25 36.02 -14.69
N ALA A 986 13.56 36.12 -14.46
CA ALA A 986 14.44 34.95 -14.32
C ALA A 986 14.05 34.06 -13.12
N ALA A 987 13.56 34.64 -12.02
CA ALA A 987 13.04 33.89 -10.89
C ALA A 987 11.76 33.10 -11.24
N SER A 988 10.87 33.68 -12.05
CA SER A 988 9.65 33.01 -12.51
C SER A 988 9.91 31.81 -13.43
N GLU A 989 11.06 31.79 -14.11
CA GLU A 989 11.52 30.65 -14.94
C GLU A 989 12.19 29.53 -14.11
N ARG A 990 12.45 29.76 -12.80
CA ARG A 990 13.11 28.80 -11.89
C ARG A 990 12.29 28.51 -10.61
N PRO A 991 11.05 27.99 -10.74
CA PRO A 991 10.25 27.59 -9.58
C PRO A 991 10.85 26.38 -8.84
N GLU A 992 10.20 25.99 -7.75
CA GLU A 992 10.37 24.73 -6.98
C GLU A 992 11.60 24.62 -6.05
N VAL A 993 12.58 25.53 -6.10
CA VAL A 993 13.72 25.57 -5.16
C VAL A 993 13.36 26.23 -3.82
N THR A 994 13.80 25.66 -2.68
CA THR A 994 13.60 26.24 -1.34
C THR A 994 14.84 26.92 -0.76
N MET A 995 14.66 27.70 0.32
CA MET A 995 15.73 28.54 0.87
C MET A 995 16.74 27.75 1.72
N GLY A 996 16.32 26.66 2.37
CA GLY A 996 17.22 25.72 3.06
C GLY A 996 18.05 24.87 2.08
N GLU A 997 17.50 24.49 0.94
CA GLU A 997 18.24 23.83 -0.14
C GLU A 997 19.32 24.75 -0.70
N LEU A 998 18.95 25.98 -1.08
CA LEU A 998 19.89 26.98 -1.57
C LEU A 998 20.94 27.35 -0.50
N ALA A 999 20.54 27.52 0.75
CA ALA A 999 21.47 27.79 1.86
C ALA A 999 22.45 26.62 2.08
N SER A 1000 22.03 25.37 1.90
CA SER A 1000 22.90 24.21 1.99
C SER A 1000 23.92 24.15 0.84
N VAL A 1001 23.55 24.53 -0.38
CA VAL A 1001 24.47 24.57 -1.53
C VAL A 1001 25.46 25.73 -1.41
N LEU A 1002 24.99 26.92 -1.02
CA LEU A 1002 25.80 28.11 -0.76
C LEU A 1002 26.62 28.03 0.54
N LYS A 1003 26.44 26.97 1.34
CA LYS A 1003 27.08 26.74 2.65
C LYS A 1003 26.92 27.94 3.58
N ALA A 1004 25.71 28.50 3.61
CA ALA A 1004 25.41 29.66 4.44
C ALA A 1004 25.63 29.34 5.93
N PRO A 1005 26.30 30.22 6.69
CA PRO A 1005 26.54 29.98 8.10
C PRO A 1005 25.21 29.97 8.86
N PHE A 1006 24.97 28.94 9.66
CA PHE A 1006 23.78 28.89 10.50
C PHE A 1006 23.87 29.94 11.62
N ASP A 1007 22.84 30.77 11.74
CA ASP A 1007 22.72 31.81 12.75
C ASP A 1007 21.29 31.82 13.29
N SER A 1008 21.10 31.42 14.55
CA SER A 1008 19.76 31.32 15.15
C SER A 1008 19.05 32.66 15.37
N SER A 1009 19.72 33.78 15.05
CA SER A 1009 19.17 35.14 15.12
C SER A 1009 18.63 35.69 13.80
N ARG A 1010 18.83 35.05 12.64
CA ARG A 1010 18.38 35.58 11.34
C ARG A 1010 18.24 34.49 10.27
N PRO A 1011 17.41 34.70 9.22
CA PRO A 1011 17.40 33.77 8.10
C PRO A 1011 18.73 33.81 7.32
N PRO A 1012 19.18 32.68 6.73
CA PRO A 1012 20.54 32.53 6.21
C PRO A 1012 20.83 33.21 4.86
N ILE A 1013 19.79 33.69 4.14
CA ILE A 1013 19.90 34.33 2.82
C ILE A 1013 19.13 35.66 2.79
N VAL A 1014 17.89 35.66 3.28
CA VAL A 1014 16.94 36.78 3.16
C VAL A 1014 16.66 37.38 4.54
N GLN A 1015 17.19 38.57 4.84
CA GLN A 1015 16.85 39.31 6.07
C GLN A 1015 15.76 40.37 5.84
N ALA A 1016 15.56 40.81 4.59
CA ALA A 1016 14.54 41.78 4.22
C ALA A 1016 13.66 41.22 3.10
N ALA A 1017 12.34 41.40 3.19
CA ALA A 1017 11.37 40.90 2.22
C ALA A 1017 10.42 42.00 1.75
N LEU A 1018 9.95 41.88 0.51
CA LEU A 1018 8.98 42.77 -0.12
C LEU A 1018 7.89 41.96 -0.81
N ASN A 1019 6.66 42.09 -0.34
CA ASN A 1019 5.46 41.55 -0.95
C ASN A 1019 4.66 42.69 -1.60
N VAL A 1020 4.15 42.49 -2.82
CA VAL A 1020 3.34 43.50 -3.53
C VAL A 1020 2.07 42.83 -4.05
N THR A 1021 0.99 42.94 -3.29
CA THR A 1021 -0.29 42.29 -3.60
C THR A 1021 -1.30 43.29 -4.16
N ARG A 1022 -2.27 42.76 -4.89
CA ARG A 1022 -3.48 43.48 -5.30
C ARG A 1022 -4.62 42.90 -4.49
N PHE A 1023 -5.32 43.73 -3.72
CA PHE A 1023 -6.41 43.23 -2.89
C PHE A 1023 -7.70 43.03 -3.67
N PHE A 1024 -8.67 42.37 -3.03
CA PHE A 1024 -10.06 42.42 -3.43
C PHE A 1024 -10.55 43.87 -3.50
N ASN A 1025 -10.94 44.31 -4.69
CA ASN A 1025 -11.96 45.35 -4.79
C ASN A 1025 -13.34 44.68 -4.62
N ASP A 1026 -14.31 45.42 -4.10
CA ASP A 1026 -15.75 45.08 -4.10
C ASP A 1026 -16.15 43.79 -3.34
N LEU A 1027 -15.36 43.31 -2.37
CA LEU A 1027 -15.78 42.21 -1.49
C LEU A 1027 -16.99 42.61 -0.64
N THR A 1028 -18.06 41.86 -0.80
CA THR A 1028 -19.41 42.18 -0.34
C THR A 1028 -20.16 40.89 0.01
N PHE A 1029 -21.07 40.94 0.98
CA PHE A 1029 -21.95 39.81 1.34
C PHE A 1029 -23.39 40.29 1.32
N GLY A 1030 -24.04 40.23 0.15
CA GLY A 1030 -25.25 41.02 -0.09
C GLY A 1030 -24.93 42.52 -0.13
N GLU A 1031 -25.59 43.33 0.69
CA GLU A 1031 -25.37 44.79 0.75
C GLU A 1031 -24.26 45.21 1.73
N ALA A 1032 -23.76 44.31 2.57
CA ALA A 1032 -22.67 44.60 3.50
C ALA A 1032 -21.30 44.67 2.79
N ILE A 1033 -20.55 45.74 3.07
CA ILE A 1033 -19.21 45.99 2.52
C ILE A 1033 -18.15 45.37 3.44
N CYS A 1034 -17.14 44.71 2.88
CA CYS A 1034 -16.02 44.18 3.64
C CYS A 1034 -14.72 44.95 3.40
N THR A 1035 -14.13 45.48 4.48
CA THR A 1035 -12.78 46.04 4.47
C THR A 1035 -11.83 45.05 5.17
N PRO A 1036 -10.89 44.42 4.44
CA PRO A 1036 -9.87 43.56 5.02
C PRO A 1036 -8.78 44.38 5.74
N PHE A 1037 -8.23 43.85 6.82
CA PHE A 1037 -7.08 44.42 7.51
C PHE A 1037 -6.18 43.34 8.14
N GLU A 1038 -4.89 43.67 8.24
CA GLU A 1038 -3.88 42.84 8.89
C GLU A 1038 -3.87 43.08 10.41
N ASN A 1039 -3.67 42.01 11.19
CA ASN A 1039 -3.55 42.10 12.65
C ASN A 1039 -2.08 42.27 13.05
N ALA A 1040 -1.80 43.06 14.09
CA ALA A 1040 -0.43 43.29 14.54
C ALA A 1040 0.24 41.99 15.02
N ARG A 1041 1.37 41.61 14.40
CA ARG A 1041 2.15 40.44 14.80
C ARG A 1041 2.83 40.67 16.15
N LYS A 1042 3.15 39.57 16.83
CA LYS A 1042 3.94 39.53 18.07
C LYS A 1042 5.31 38.89 17.92
N SER A 1043 5.58 38.25 16.77
CA SER A 1043 6.88 37.70 16.45
C SER A 1043 7.15 37.81 14.95
N ALA A 1044 8.37 38.20 14.58
CA ALA A 1044 8.76 38.46 13.20
C ALA A 1044 9.60 37.31 12.59
N GLN A 1045 9.34 36.97 11.33
CA GLN A 1045 10.10 35.97 10.55
C GLN A 1045 11.38 36.56 9.92
N TYR A 1046 11.40 37.88 9.72
CA TYR A 1046 12.46 38.65 9.05
C TYR A 1046 12.86 39.87 9.89
N ASP A 1047 14.00 40.50 9.62
CA ASP A 1047 14.36 41.78 10.26
C ASP A 1047 13.40 42.90 9.81
N ILE A 1048 13.00 42.87 8.52
CA ILE A 1048 11.94 43.69 7.93
C ILE A 1048 11.18 42.86 6.87
N PHE A 1049 9.85 42.82 6.94
CA PHE A 1049 8.96 42.38 5.86
C PHE A 1049 8.02 43.54 5.51
N VAL A 1050 8.04 44.00 4.26
CA VAL A 1050 7.14 45.07 3.78
C VAL A 1050 6.09 44.47 2.85
N GLY A 1051 4.81 44.58 3.21
CA GLY A 1051 3.71 44.38 2.29
C GLY A 1051 3.24 45.71 1.70
N ILE A 1052 3.00 45.73 0.39
CA ILE A 1052 2.39 46.85 -0.31
C ILE A 1052 1.08 46.37 -0.92
N ARG A 1053 -0.01 47.04 -0.53
CA ARG A 1053 -1.37 46.77 -0.99
C ARG A 1053 -1.91 48.03 -1.66
N ARG A 1054 -2.50 47.89 -2.86
CA ARG A 1054 -3.29 48.97 -3.47
C ARG A 1054 -4.77 48.75 -3.15
N ASP A 1055 -5.39 49.75 -2.54
CA ASP A 1055 -6.82 49.86 -2.28
C ASP A 1055 -7.34 51.08 -3.05
N HIS A 1056 -8.19 50.88 -4.06
CA HIS A 1056 -8.71 51.90 -4.97
C HIS A 1056 -7.72 53.07 -5.28
N ASP A 1057 -7.87 54.18 -4.56
CA ASP A 1057 -7.18 55.47 -4.71
C ASP A 1057 -6.05 55.67 -3.65
N ARG A 1058 -5.49 54.58 -3.12
CA ARG A 1058 -4.47 54.60 -2.04
C ARG A 1058 -3.44 53.47 -2.16
N VAL A 1059 -2.29 53.70 -1.55
CA VAL A 1059 -1.31 52.64 -1.24
C VAL A 1059 -1.29 52.44 0.27
N GLU A 1060 -1.73 51.27 0.74
CA GLU A 1060 -1.42 50.81 2.09
C GLU A 1060 -0.07 50.10 2.09
N VAL A 1061 0.72 50.37 3.13
CA VAL A 1061 1.98 49.70 3.40
C VAL A 1061 1.95 49.15 4.81
N ASP A 1062 1.95 47.84 4.91
CA ASP A 1062 2.21 47.13 6.16
C ASP A 1062 3.70 46.78 6.26
N CYS A 1063 4.25 46.84 7.47
CA CYS A 1063 5.64 46.52 7.72
C CYS A 1063 5.78 45.79 9.06
N ASP A 1064 6.06 44.49 9.01
CA ASP A 1064 6.46 43.69 10.16
C ASP A 1064 7.98 43.80 10.36
N TYR A 1065 8.43 44.04 11.58
CA TYR A 1065 9.85 44.23 11.91
C TYR A 1065 10.22 43.63 13.27
N ALA A 1066 11.51 43.34 13.45
CA ALA A 1066 12.06 42.87 14.72
C ALA A 1066 12.16 44.01 15.74
N ASP A 1067 11.18 44.15 16.64
CA ASP A 1067 11.08 45.28 17.58
C ASP A 1067 12.19 45.30 18.64
N GLY A 1068 12.74 44.13 18.98
CA GLY A 1068 13.95 43.97 19.78
C GLY A 1068 15.25 44.50 19.12
N ARG A 1069 15.20 44.99 17.89
CA ARG A 1069 16.35 45.58 17.15
C ARG A 1069 16.12 47.02 16.71
N TYR A 1070 14.89 47.32 16.29
CA TYR A 1070 14.50 48.57 15.65
C TYR A 1070 13.33 49.19 16.41
N ARG A 1071 13.43 50.48 16.75
CA ARG A 1071 12.30 51.20 17.33
C ARG A 1071 11.29 51.55 16.25
N ARG A 1072 10.02 51.65 16.64
CA ARG A 1072 8.91 51.93 15.73
C ARG A 1072 9.17 53.18 14.88
N GLU A 1073 9.62 54.26 15.50
CA GLU A 1073 9.84 55.54 14.83
C GLU A 1073 10.96 55.48 13.80
N THR A 1074 11.94 54.59 13.99
CA THR A 1074 13.03 54.34 13.04
C THR A 1074 12.51 53.63 11.79
N VAL A 1075 11.65 52.61 11.96
CA VAL A 1075 11.08 51.86 10.83
C VAL A 1075 10.01 52.67 10.11
N GLU A 1076 9.19 53.46 10.81
CA GLU A 1076 8.27 54.43 10.20
C GLU A 1076 9.03 55.41 9.28
N ALA A 1077 10.14 55.98 9.76
CA ALA A 1077 11.00 56.85 8.95
C ALA A 1077 11.67 56.12 7.75
N TRP A 1078 11.90 54.80 7.84
CA TRP A 1078 12.38 54.00 6.71
C TRP A 1078 11.29 53.76 5.66
N ILE A 1079 10.06 53.48 6.06
CA ILE A 1079 8.93 53.30 5.13
C ILE A 1079 8.58 54.64 4.44
N ASP A 1080 8.58 55.75 5.16
CA ASP A 1080 8.42 57.09 4.56
C ASP A 1080 9.53 57.43 3.56
N ALA A 1081 10.79 57.07 3.88
CA ALA A 1081 11.92 57.25 2.97
C ALA A 1081 11.82 56.35 1.72
N PHE A 1082 11.36 55.11 1.87
CA PHE A 1082 11.10 54.18 0.75
C PHE A 1082 10.04 54.75 -0.20
N MET A 1083 8.88 55.14 0.33
CA MET A 1083 7.81 55.72 -0.50
C MET A 1083 8.22 57.09 -1.07
N GLY A 1084 9.13 57.81 -0.41
CA GLY A 1084 9.82 58.99 -0.96
C GLY A 1084 10.66 58.68 -2.21
N VAL A 1085 11.44 57.59 -2.21
CA VAL A 1085 12.19 57.13 -3.40
C VAL A 1085 11.25 56.75 -4.55
N VAL A 1086 10.16 56.04 -4.24
CA VAL A 1086 9.15 55.65 -5.25
C VAL A 1086 8.49 56.89 -5.88
N ARG A 1087 8.14 57.91 -5.08
CA ARG A 1087 7.63 59.19 -5.61
C ARG A 1087 8.64 59.94 -6.47
N ALA A 1088 9.92 59.96 -6.07
CA ALA A 1088 10.98 60.61 -6.84
C ALA A 1088 11.20 59.95 -8.22
N ALA A 1089 11.08 58.62 -8.31
CA ALA A 1089 11.24 57.85 -9.55
C ALA A 1089 10.23 58.23 -10.66
N ALA A 1090 9.08 58.80 -10.32
CA ALA A 1090 8.10 59.26 -11.31
C ALA A 1090 8.58 60.50 -12.09
N VAL A 1091 9.37 61.37 -11.44
CA VAL A 1091 9.77 62.69 -11.97
C VAL A 1091 11.26 62.82 -12.31
N ALA A 1092 12.12 61.93 -11.81
CA ALA A 1092 13.54 61.86 -12.16
C ALA A 1092 13.74 61.44 -13.63
N SER A 1093 14.79 61.93 -14.27
CA SER A 1093 15.09 61.56 -15.67
C SER A 1093 15.75 60.18 -15.79
N ASP A 1094 15.62 59.51 -16.94
CA ASP A 1094 16.21 58.18 -17.16
C ASP A 1094 17.75 58.14 -17.13
N GLU A 1095 18.40 59.28 -17.36
CA GLU A 1095 19.86 59.44 -17.26
C GLU A 1095 20.30 59.92 -15.86
N GLU A 1096 19.36 60.19 -14.96
CA GLU A 1096 19.66 60.58 -13.59
C GLU A 1096 20.08 59.35 -12.79
N ALA A 1097 21.31 59.38 -12.27
CA ALA A 1097 21.80 58.40 -11.30
C ALA A 1097 20.82 58.29 -10.12
N VAL A 1098 20.92 57.22 -9.31
CA VAL A 1098 20.23 57.09 -8.01
C VAL A 1098 20.81 58.12 -7.02
N GLY A 1099 20.46 59.39 -7.26
CA GLY A 1099 20.68 60.49 -6.36
C GLY A 1099 19.82 60.27 -5.13
N LEU A 1100 20.44 60.38 -3.96
CA LEU A 1100 19.77 60.24 -2.66
C LEU A 1100 18.96 61.52 -2.32
N ALA A 1101 18.17 61.98 -3.29
CA ALA A 1101 17.45 63.24 -3.34
C ALA A 1101 16.26 63.25 -2.36
N GLY A 1102 16.55 63.56 -1.10
CA GLY A 1102 15.57 63.57 -0.02
C GLY A 1102 16.15 64.14 1.27
N GLN A 1103 16.58 65.40 1.26
CA GLN A 1103 16.86 66.13 2.51
C GLN A 1103 15.55 66.70 3.06
N ALA A 1104 14.92 65.98 3.99
CA ALA A 1104 13.81 66.48 4.78
C ALA A 1104 13.84 65.91 6.22
N GLY A 1105 14.04 66.78 7.21
CA GLY A 1105 13.41 66.58 8.53
C GLY A 1105 14.12 65.84 9.67
N ALA A 1106 15.40 65.44 9.58
CA ALA A 1106 16.09 64.80 10.71
C ALA A 1106 16.83 65.80 11.64
N ASN A 1107 16.08 66.57 12.44
CA ASN A 1107 16.67 67.48 13.45
C ASN A 1107 17.16 66.69 14.69
N GLY A 1108 18.46 66.41 14.76
CA GLY A 1108 19.07 65.75 15.93
C GLY A 1108 19.11 66.63 17.20
N PRO A 1109 18.82 66.09 18.40
CA PRO A 1109 18.89 66.84 19.65
C PRO A 1109 20.34 67.10 20.08
N ALA A 1110 20.70 68.38 20.11
CA ALA A 1110 21.90 69.02 20.67
C ALA A 1110 22.91 68.17 21.48
N SER A 1111 24.11 67.98 20.94
CA SER A 1111 25.31 67.63 21.71
C SER A 1111 25.87 68.84 22.48
N LYS A 1112 26.22 68.67 23.76
CA LYS A 1112 27.09 69.60 24.52
C LYS A 1112 28.06 68.84 25.46
N PRO A 1113 29.21 69.43 25.86
CA PRO A 1113 30.42 68.64 26.13
C PRO A 1113 31.05 68.80 27.53
N SER A 1114 31.56 67.70 28.08
CA SER A 1114 32.53 67.61 29.19
C SER A 1114 32.86 66.13 29.48
N THR A 1115 34.06 65.68 29.86
CA THR A 1115 35.42 66.26 29.93
C THR A 1115 36.43 65.11 30.06
N ASP A 1116 37.63 65.24 29.49
CA ASP A 1116 38.84 64.45 29.81
C ASP A 1116 39.30 64.71 31.28
N PRO A 1117 40.27 63.98 31.89
CA PRO A 1117 41.32 63.18 31.25
C PRO A 1117 41.69 61.82 31.93
N GLU A 1118 42.75 61.19 31.37
CA GLU A 1118 43.71 60.28 32.03
C GLU A 1118 43.25 58.84 32.39
N THR A 1119 44.04 57.76 32.17
CA THR A 1119 45.49 57.65 31.86
C THR A 1119 45.80 56.64 30.73
N LYS A 1120 46.99 56.80 30.13
CA LYS A 1120 47.73 55.84 29.28
C LYS A 1120 49.06 55.52 30.02
N PRO A 1121 49.75 54.36 29.82
CA PRO A 1121 50.50 54.16 28.57
C PRO A 1121 50.84 52.72 28.12
N GLY A 1122 51.12 52.59 26.80
CA GLY A 1122 52.12 51.64 26.27
C GLY A 1122 51.56 50.36 25.62
N SER A 1123 52.06 49.89 24.47
CA SER A 1123 53.14 50.44 23.62
C SER A 1123 52.91 50.16 22.10
N ARG A 1124 53.79 50.73 21.27
CA ARG A 1124 53.82 50.68 19.78
C ARG A 1124 53.85 49.23 19.26
N ALA A 1125 53.09 48.86 18.23
CA ALA A 1125 53.19 49.24 16.80
C ALA A 1125 54.54 48.81 16.15
N GLY A 1126 54.58 48.29 14.91
CA GLY A 1126 53.49 48.06 13.94
C GLY A 1126 54.02 47.50 12.61
N ALA A 1127 53.28 47.73 11.52
CA ALA A 1127 53.48 47.17 10.16
C ALA A 1127 53.22 45.65 10.05
N ALA A 1128 52.76 45.03 8.95
CA ALA A 1128 52.06 45.35 7.70
C ALA A 1128 52.51 44.32 6.64
N LEU A 1129 51.83 44.30 5.47
CA LEU A 1129 52.19 43.64 4.19
C LEU A 1129 51.62 42.23 3.90
N VAL A 1130 50.84 42.23 2.81
CA VAL A 1130 50.77 41.24 1.71
C VAL A 1130 49.94 39.96 1.92
N ALA A 1131 49.09 39.70 0.93
CA ALA A 1131 48.29 38.49 0.76
C ALA A 1131 48.98 37.46 -0.14
N ALA A 1132 48.62 36.19 0.01
CA ALA A 1132 48.85 35.13 -0.95
C ALA A 1132 47.64 34.17 -0.95
N PRO A 1133 47.24 33.59 -2.10
CA PRO A 1133 46.02 32.78 -2.21
C PRO A 1133 46.24 31.32 -1.79
N LEU A 1134 45.16 30.64 -1.38
CA LEU A 1134 45.10 29.19 -1.24
C LEU A 1134 43.93 28.64 -2.08
N ALA A 1135 44.24 27.63 -2.89
CA ALA A 1135 43.30 26.90 -3.72
C ALA A 1135 42.44 25.91 -2.89
N PRO A 1136 41.27 25.45 -3.37
CA PRO A 1136 40.40 24.57 -2.60
C PRO A 1136 41.05 23.20 -2.35
N SER A 1137 41.14 22.82 -1.08
CA SER A 1137 41.59 21.48 -0.66
C SER A 1137 40.38 20.56 -0.46
N SER A 1138 40.19 19.60 -1.37
CA SER A 1138 39.18 18.55 -1.23
C SER A 1138 39.71 17.38 -0.40
N ALA A 1139 39.88 17.59 0.91
CA ALA A 1139 40.24 16.55 1.87
C ALA A 1139 39.61 16.84 3.23
N ALA A 1140 38.83 15.88 3.75
CA ALA A 1140 38.42 15.89 5.15
C ALA A 1140 39.68 15.68 6.04
N PRO A 1141 39.78 16.34 7.21
CA PRO A 1141 40.93 16.19 8.08
C PRO A 1141 41.02 14.75 8.61
N ALA A 1142 42.19 14.13 8.48
CA ALA A 1142 42.44 12.80 9.02
C ALA A 1142 42.39 12.84 10.55
N ARG A 1143 41.32 12.29 11.14
CA ARG A 1143 41.13 12.22 12.60
C ARG A 1143 42.22 11.38 13.26
N THR A 1144 42.85 11.91 14.29
CA THR A 1144 43.74 11.14 15.18
C THR A 1144 42.96 10.15 16.03
N ALA A 1145 43.55 8.99 16.28
CA ALA A 1145 43.00 7.99 17.17
C ALA A 1145 43.27 8.38 18.64
N GLU A 1146 42.25 8.93 19.30
CA GLU A 1146 42.15 8.97 20.76
C GLU A 1146 41.46 7.69 21.25
N PRO A 1147 41.71 7.24 22.50
CA PRO A 1147 41.13 6.02 23.03
C PRO A 1147 39.60 6.14 23.21
N ALA A 1148 38.92 4.99 23.23
CA ALA A 1148 37.49 4.94 23.55
C ALA A 1148 37.23 5.44 24.99
N GLU A 1149 36.22 6.30 25.16
CA GLU A 1149 35.85 6.83 26.47
C GLU A 1149 35.03 5.79 27.26
N GLU A 1150 35.68 5.09 28.20
CA GLU A 1150 34.98 4.20 29.14
C GLU A 1150 34.16 5.03 30.15
N GLY A 1151 32.84 4.74 30.26
CA GLY A 1151 31.98 5.32 31.31
C GLY A 1151 30.91 6.33 30.86
N LEU A 1152 30.45 6.27 29.61
CA LEU A 1152 29.30 7.06 29.13
C LEU A 1152 28.04 6.83 29.98
N SER A 1153 27.27 7.89 30.25
CA SER A 1153 25.90 7.78 30.78
C SER A 1153 24.90 7.27 29.73
N GLU A 1154 23.70 6.83 30.14
CA GLU A 1154 22.68 6.35 29.18
C GLU A 1154 22.26 7.44 28.18
N VAL A 1155 22.15 8.70 28.63
CA VAL A 1155 21.84 9.85 27.76
C VAL A 1155 22.97 10.10 26.75
N GLU A 1156 24.23 10.10 27.19
CA GLU A 1156 25.38 10.28 26.30
C GLU A 1156 25.50 9.13 25.28
N ALA A 1157 25.28 7.89 25.71
CA ALA A 1157 25.30 6.72 24.84
C ALA A 1157 24.18 6.80 23.78
N ALA A 1158 22.95 7.14 24.18
CA ALA A 1158 21.83 7.31 23.26
C ALA A 1158 22.04 8.46 22.26
N VAL A 1159 22.60 9.60 22.71
CA VAL A 1159 22.98 10.71 21.81
C VAL A 1159 23.99 10.22 20.78
N ILE A 1160 25.07 9.54 21.18
CA ILE A 1160 26.11 9.10 20.24
C ILE A 1160 25.61 8.01 19.27
N GLU A 1161 24.80 7.05 19.74
CA GLU A 1161 24.17 6.03 18.90
C GLU A 1161 23.30 6.67 17.81
N ILE A 1162 22.35 7.52 18.21
CA ILE A 1162 21.34 8.12 17.32
C ILE A 1162 21.98 9.15 16.38
N VAL A 1163 22.92 9.97 16.85
CA VAL A 1163 23.66 10.92 16.02
C VAL A 1163 24.49 10.18 14.96
N SER A 1164 25.22 9.13 15.34
CA SER A 1164 26.07 8.38 14.40
C SER A 1164 25.23 7.74 13.29
N ALA A 1165 24.09 7.14 13.66
CA ALA A 1165 23.13 6.59 12.71
C ALA A 1165 22.51 7.66 11.78
N ALA A 1166 22.17 8.84 12.31
CA ALA A 1166 21.55 9.92 11.53
C ALA A 1166 22.51 10.66 10.60
N ILE A 1167 23.80 10.70 10.92
CA ILE A 1167 24.83 11.41 10.14
C ILE A 1167 25.54 10.47 9.15
N GLY A 1168 25.66 9.18 9.48
CA GLY A 1168 26.21 8.13 8.62
C GLY A 1168 27.69 7.80 8.87
N HIS A 1169 28.25 8.27 9.99
CA HIS A 1169 29.62 7.95 10.45
C HIS A 1169 29.70 8.08 11.98
N GLU A 1170 30.78 7.60 12.59
CA GLU A 1170 30.97 7.58 14.05
C GLU A 1170 31.17 9.00 14.62
N ALA A 1171 30.18 9.49 15.37
CA ALA A 1171 30.27 10.73 16.13
C ALA A 1171 30.87 10.48 17.53
N ARG A 1172 31.54 11.50 18.09
CA ARG A 1172 32.13 11.47 19.44
C ARG A 1172 31.53 12.58 20.31
N LEU A 1173 31.55 12.44 21.64
CA LEU A 1173 31.02 13.48 22.55
C LEU A 1173 31.69 14.86 22.39
N GLY A 1174 32.94 14.89 21.88
CA GLY A 1174 33.64 16.13 21.53
C GLY A 1174 33.19 16.80 20.23
N ASP A 1175 32.47 16.11 19.34
CA ASP A 1175 32.10 16.62 18.02
C ASP A 1175 31.03 17.71 18.09
N ASN A 1176 31.17 18.71 17.22
CA ASN A 1176 30.15 19.72 16.93
C ASN A 1176 29.26 19.23 15.78
N PHE A 1177 27.96 19.14 16.02
CA PHE A 1177 26.95 18.68 15.06
C PHE A 1177 27.09 19.30 13.66
N PHE A 1178 27.26 20.61 13.55
CA PHE A 1178 27.35 21.29 12.25
C PHE A 1178 28.67 21.04 11.53
N GLU A 1179 29.77 20.90 12.27
CA GLU A 1179 31.10 20.65 11.71
C GLU A 1179 31.24 19.24 11.11
N ILE A 1180 30.47 18.27 11.61
CA ILE A 1180 30.50 16.87 11.13
C ILE A 1180 29.44 16.53 10.07
N GLY A 1181 28.76 17.53 9.51
CA GLY A 1181 27.73 17.36 8.47
C GLY A 1181 26.30 17.24 9.00
N GLY A 1182 26.03 17.76 10.20
CA GLY A 1182 24.69 17.98 10.72
C GLY A 1182 23.95 19.08 9.94
N GLN A 1183 22.65 18.88 9.75
CA GLN A 1183 21.72 19.82 9.09
C GLN A 1183 20.41 19.84 9.89
N SER A 1184 19.62 20.92 9.81
CA SER A 1184 18.42 21.10 10.65
C SER A 1184 17.40 19.95 10.53
N LEU A 1185 17.25 19.34 9.35
CA LEU A 1185 16.40 18.15 9.16
C LEU A 1185 16.95 16.90 9.87
N ARG A 1186 18.28 16.73 9.93
CA ARG A 1186 18.94 15.68 10.75
C ARG A 1186 18.75 15.95 12.24
N ALA A 1187 18.81 17.22 12.67
CA ALA A 1187 18.61 17.62 14.06
C ALA A 1187 17.21 17.23 14.57
N VAL A 1188 16.16 17.50 13.79
CA VAL A 1188 14.78 17.06 14.11
C VAL A 1188 14.68 15.55 14.24
N ARG A 1189 15.24 14.78 13.29
CA ARG A 1189 15.24 13.30 13.35
C ARG A 1189 15.99 12.76 14.58
N ILE A 1190 17.12 13.35 14.94
CA ILE A 1190 17.91 13.00 16.14
C ILE A 1190 17.10 13.29 17.41
N VAL A 1191 16.47 14.45 17.50
CA VAL A 1191 15.65 14.86 18.65
C VAL A 1191 14.40 13.98 18.81
N ALA A 1192 13.70 13.67 17.71
CA ALA A 1192 12.56 12.76 17.72
C ALA A 1192 12.98 11.34 18.18
N ALA A 1193 14.06 10.79 17.60
CA ALA A 1193 14.58 9.48 18.00
C ALA A 1193 15.09 9.46 19.46
N LEU A 1194 15.60 10.58 19.99
CA LEU A 1194 15.98 10.68 21.41
C LEU A 1194 14.75 10.74 22.33
N ARG A 1195 13.68 11.45 21.96
CA ARG A 1195 12.39 11.38 22.67
C ARG A 1195 11.86 9.94 22.68
N ASP A 1196 11.85 9.28 21.52
CA ASP A 1196 11.39 7.89 21.37
C ASP A 1196 12.26 6.90 22.20
N ARG A 1197 13.59 7.10 22.28
CA ARG A 1197 14.54 6.19 22.94
C ARG A 1197 14.67 6.40 24.44
N LEU A 1198 14.54 7.63 24.93
CA LEU A 1198 14.75 7.99 26.35
C LEU A 1198 13.43 8.21 27.10
N GLY A 1199 12.32 8.52 26.42
CA GLY A 1199 11.05 8.86 27.04
C GLY A 1199 10.95 10.27 27.61
N VAL A 1200 12.02 11.08 27.47
CA VAL A 1200 12.14 12.42 28.06
C VAL A 1200 11.88 13.55 27.05
N GLY A 1201 11.49 14.72 27.53
CA GLY A 1201 11.23 15.91 26.70
C GLY A 1201 12.52 16.56 26.18
N VAL A 1202 13.06 16.08 25.06
CA VAL A 1202 14.25 16.66 24.41
C VAL A 1202 13.87 17.82 23.48
N GLU A 1203 14.26 19.06 23.79
CA GLU A 1203 13.98 20.20 22.90
C GLU A 1203 15.02 20.40 21.80
N LEU A 1204 14.54 20.72 20.59
CA LEU A 1204 15.40 20.95 19.42
C LEU A 1204 16.35 22.13 19.63
N ALA A 1205 15.88 23.18 20.32
CA ALA A 1205 16.68 24.34 20.67
C ALA A 1205 17.98 23.99 21.42
N TRP A 1206 17.99 22.93 22.25
CA TRP A 1206 19.17 22.55 23.03
C TRP A 1206 20.34 22.07 22.15
N LEU A 1207 20.07 21.43 21.00
CA LEU A 1207 21.09 21.04 20.03
C LEU A 1207 21.65 22.25 19.24
N PHE A 1208 20.91 23.35 19.19
CA PHE A 1208 21.38 24.62 18.61
C PHE A 1208 22.09 25.53 19.64
N GLU A 1209 21.72 25.47 20.92
CA GLU A 1209 22.42 26.15 22.03
C GLU A 1209 23.73 25.46 22.40
N ALA A 1210 23.74 24.13 22.44
CA ALA A 1210 24.88 23.29 22.78
C ALA A 1210 25.18 22.31 21.63
N PRO A 1211 25.74 22.77 20.51
CA PRO A 1211 25.96 21.93 19.32
C PRO A 1211 27.06 20.87 19.49
N ASN A 1212 27.81 20.92 20.59
CA ASN A 1212 28.68 19.83 21.03
C ASN A 1212 27.85 18.76 21.77
N PHE A 1213 28.02 17.49 21.41
CA PHE A 1213 27.14 16.43 21.92
C PHE A 1213 27.22 16.18 23.44
N ARG A 1214 28.36 16.46 24.10
CA ARG A 1214 28.45 16.43 25.57
C ARG A 1214 27.62 17.54 26.22
N GLY A 1215 27.63 18.74 25.64
CA GLY A 1215 26.76 19.84 26.06
C GLY A 1215 25.27 19.57 25.82
N PHE A 1216 24.93 18.95 24.69
CA PHE A 1216 23.55 18.54 24.38
C PHE A 1216 23.04 17.45 25.34
N ALA A 1217 23.83 16.40 25.58
CA ALA A 1217 23.50 15.33 26.53
C ALA A 1217 23.33 15.87 27.96
N ALA A 1218 24.19 16.81 28.39
CA ALA A 1218 24.04 17.48 29.68
C ALA A 1218 22.72 18.25 29.79
N ARG A 1219 22.30 18.99 28.75
CA ARG A 1219 21.01 19.69 28.73
C ARG A 1219 19.80 18.75 28.78
N ILE A 1220 19.88 17.58 28.15
CA ILE A 1220 18.83 16.55 28.25
C ILE A 1220 18.70 16.06 29.70
N ALA A 1221 19.82 15.73 30.35
CA ALA A 1221 19.84 15.28 31.75
C ALA A 1221 19.41 16.39 32.74
N GLU A 1222 19.73 17.65 32.47
CA GLU A 1222 19.23 18.80 33.25
C GLU A 1222 17.71 18.97 33.09
N GLY A 1223 17.19 18.85 31.87
CA GLY A 1223 15.75 19.01 31.57
C GLY A 1223 14.87 17.97 32.27
N ASP A 1224 15.31 16.73 32.33
CA ASP A 1224 14.60 15.62 33.01
C ASP A 1224 14.35 15.95 34.50
N SER A 1225 15.37 16.51 35.17
CA SER A 1225 15.30 16.95 36.58
C SER A 1225 14.36 18.13 36.86
N VAL A 1226 13.83 18.78 35.82
CA VAL A 1226 12.79 19.81 35.90
C VAL A 1226 11.40 19.21 35.67
N VAL A 1227 11.29 18.21 34.78
CA VAL A 1227 10.02 17.51 34.52
C VAL A 1227 9.57 16.70 35.73
N GLU A 1228 10.47 15.98 36.41
CA GLU A 1228 10.15 15.28 37.67
C GLU A 1228 9.57 16.23 38.73
N ARG A 1229 10.18 17.41 38.93
CA ARG A 1229 9.72 18.40 39.92
C ARG A 1229 8.38 19.02 39.59
N ASN A 1230 8.07 19.17 38.29
CA ASN A 1230 6.76 19.68 37.87
C ASN A 1230 5.67 18.62 38.07
N MET A 1231 5.97 17.33 37.84
CA MET A 1231 5.03 16.25 38.15
C MET A 1231 4.78 16.09 39.66
N GLU A 1232 5.80 16.27 40.52
CA GLU A 1232 5.60 16.31 41.98
C GLU A 1232 4.73 17.49 42.44
N MET A 1233 4.72 18.61 41.70
CA MET A 1233 3.88 19.78 41.98
C MET A 1233 2.43 19.59 41.51
N GLU A 1234 2.20 19.08 40.30
CA GLU A 1234 0.85 18.85 39.78
C GLU A 1234 0.12 17.70 40.51
N ALA A 1235 0.87 16.75 41.09
CA ALA A 1235 0.33 15.68 41.93
C ALA A 1235 -0.28 16.15 43.27
N PHE A 1236 -0.30 17.46 43.56
CA PHE A 1236 -0.90 18.06 44.75
C PHE A 1236 -2.20 18.86 44.51
N GLU A 1237 -2.68 18.99 43.26
CA GLU A 1237 -3.98 19.62 42.94
C GLU A 1237 -4.89 18.76 42.05
N PHE A 1238 -5.17 17.51 42.45
CA PHE A 1238 -6.29 16.69 41.96
C PHE A 1238 -6.89 15.75 43.03
#